data_AF-A0A8H6TWE1-F1
#
_entry.id   AF-A0A8H6TWE1-F1
#
_cell.length_a   1.000
_cell.length_b   1.000
_cell.length_c   1.000
_cell.angle_alpha   90.00
_cell.angle_beta   90.00
_cell.angle_gamma   90.00
#
_symmetry.space_group_name_H-M   'P 1'
#
loop_
_entity.id
_entity.type
_entity.pdbx_description
1 polymer ?
#
loop_
_entity_poly.entity_id
_entity_poly.type
_entity_poly.pdbx_seq_one_letter_code
_entity_poly.pdbx_strand_id
1 'polypeptide(L)'
;MANSAYWPALVNWLQIDPSVITRESAAAGRYLCATTDIAPSTVLFTIPARFLLNSRSLGSHYPNSAQLSAVQLMSLHLCLCKPLGGAPSRDSLFGPYIDSLPTEFDHHPWEPTSEPPSVVKAMQELRARYDEDLAAVRTYVQNNLQDRTSALNADIFKWAWLNVNTRGIYHRLKKNRSDPDNLTMCPILDFANHQPQGPTMSLRTTQAEKTNTAPIARLGDPITVLSPPIHVKAGDELFLTYGAHPNSKLYVEYGFCVHQECPEVDVQDIVEPMFVDDAKRRVLVDSGYWGDWKLDASPAVSYRLVVALSALVASQEEMPLWKDMITGEREMVSTANEAAWKQIVQMICRKVIERAEAALSSANADRRVEILWRDELCAAQECMRVVSLSGARRGADAEARVSRRRCSALTTNSVNMAVEPLLSTRTQRAFILTVTLQAIIVLTMVEVRVDFSSTSSYKTLPCYLALFAFAEIFELFMAFDALRLRNTIQLMGILPVFHMALIVFAAIQIKETKDALVSKSAAECAAHFDMIRCDGSGSLYESVQPFLIVVPCIIAAAWLAMMFFVKELYSEFGWAIFHVVGANPKMKKMYQWYQILLCLLKFDFFFFVAVTMQLLIVVLVRNSAEFGVTIAAIPVVLVLLALAVLAVQREIKWLMSIALVMMLAALSYFRKLFVSLGNPHPFNDHPVFKLVRIYEPSTASQYATTRASLTIFTIVAFLLLFSTFAVGLRCFADFDRGLREAKVNGGSYTPVPTKLELFGGN
;
A
#
# COMPACT_ATOMS: atom_id res chain seq x y z
N MET A 1 3.20 45.07 -22.76
CA MET A 1 4.56 44.47 -22.75
C MET A 1 5.38 45.01 -21.56
N ALA A 2 4.90 44.84 -20.32
CA ALA A 2 5.54 45.45 -19.14
C ALA A 2 5.97 44.45 -18.03
N ASN A 3 5.76 43.13 -18.20
CA ASN A 3 5.96 42.15 -17.13
C ASN A 3 7.03 41.06 -17.42
N SER A 4 8.08 41.32 -18.22
CA SER A 4 9.08 40.27 -18.56
C SER A 4 10.37 40.25 -17.74
N ALA A 5 10.57 41.16 -16.76
CA ALA A 5 11.86 41.27 -16.05
C ALA A 5 12.05 40.26 -14.90
N TYR A 6 10.98 39.78 -14.27
CA TYR A 6 11.08 38.88 -13.11
C TYR A 6 11.53 37.47 -13.50
N TRP A 7 11.11 36.95 -14.67
CA TRP A 7 11.44 35.58 -15.07
C TRP A 7 12.94 35.36 -15.34
N PRO A 8 13.62 36.21 -16.13
CA PRO A 8 15.08 36.10 -16.27
C PRO A 8 15.82 36.23 -14.94
N ALA A 9 15.37 37.14 -14.06
CA ALA A 9 15.97 37.31 -12.73
C ALA A 9 15.79 36.05 -11.86
N LEU A 10 14.60 35.45 -11.87
CA LEU A 10 14.28 34.23 -11.14
C LEU A 10 15.11 33.04 -11.62
N VAL A 11 15.15 32.79 -12.94
CA VAL A 11 15.89 31.68 -13.53
C VAL A 11 17.40 31.84 -13.31
N ASN A 12 17.93 33.06 -13.43
CA ASN A 12 19.33 33.36 -13.17
C ASN A 12 19.70 33.14 -11.68
N TRP A 13 18.83 33.56 -10.75
CA TRP A 13 19.02 33.32 -9.32
C TRP A 13 18.99 31.82 -8.97
N LEU A 14 18.09 31.06 -9.60
CA LEU A 14 18.00 29.60 -9.44
C LEU A 14 19.18 28.85 -10.07
N GLN A 15 19.89 29.47 -11.03
CA GLN A 15 20.99 28.87 -11.80
C GLN A 15 20.55 27.59 -12.53
N ILE A 16 19.39 27.64 -13.16
CA ILE A 16 18.82 26.52 -13.94
C ILE A 16 18.43 26.98 -15.35
N ASP A 17 18.23 26.03 -16.26
CA ASP A 17 17.67 26.28 -17.58
C ASP A 17 16.42 25.40 -17.75
N PRO A 18 15.22 25.92 -17.40
CA PRO A 18 14.00 25.12 -17.41
C PRO A 18 13.44 25.00 -18.82
N SER A 19 12.89 23.83 -19.18
CA SER A 19 12.20 23.62 -20.47
C SER A 19 10.84 24.35 -20.57
N VAL A 20 10.55 25.23 -19.62
CA VAL A 20 9.28 25.95 -19.48
C VAL A 20 9.52 27.46 -19.40
N ILE A 21 8.51 28.23 -19.75
CA ILE A 21 8.52 29.69 -19.60
C ILE A 21 7.18 30.16 -19.04
N THR A 22 7.22 31.23 -18.24
CA THR A 22 6.00 31.88 -17.77
C THR A 22 5.38 32.76 -18.87
N ARG A 23 4.06 32.75 -18.95
CA ARG A 23 3.25 33.69 -19.74
C ARG A 23 2.13 34.26 -18.88
N GLU A 24 1.51 35.33 -19.34
CA GLU A 24 0.43 36.01 -18.62
C GLU A 24 -0.78 36.19 -19.55
N SER A 25 -1.98 35.95 -19.02
CA SER A 25 -3.26 36.13 -19.71
C SER A 25 -4.25 36.80 -18.78
N ALA A 26 -5.15 37.61 -19.33
CA ALA A 26 -6.21 38.26 -18.56
C ALA A 26 -7.17 37.26 -17.89
N ALA A 27 -7.33 36.06 -18.46
CA ALA A 27 -8.26 35.04 -17.94
C ALA A 27 -7.64 34.11 -16.89
N ALA A 28 -6.36 33.76 -17.03
CA ALA A 28 -5.69 32.73 -16.22
C ALA A 28 -4.59 33.29 -15.31
N GLY A 29 -4.37 34.60 -15.32
CA GLY A 29 -3.21 35.21 -14.68
C GLY A 29 -1.91 34.71 -15.30
N ARG A 30 -0.91 34.44 -14.47
CA ARG A 30 0.37 33.88 -14.90
C ARG A 30 0.30 32.35 -14.97
N TYR A 31 0.83 31.77 -16.04
CA TYR A 31 0.83 30.34 -16.30
C TYR A 31 2.18 29.84 -16.84
N LEU A 32 2.42 28.53 -16.78
CA LEU A 32 3.60 27.88 -17.37
C LEU A 32 3.28 27.30 -18.74
N CYS A 33 4.19 27.47 -19.70
CA CYS A 33 4.10 26.83 -21.01
C CYS A 33 5.42 26.20 -21.43
N ALA A 34 5.35 25.17 -22.27
CA ALA A 34 6.52 24.50 -22.82
C ALA A 34 7.26 25.41 -23.82
N THR A 35 8.58 25.46 -23.73
CA THR A 35 9.43 26.25 -24.66
C THR A 35 9.71 25.52 -25.97
N THR A 36 9.82 24.19 -25.89
CA THR A 36 10.07 23.27 -27.01
C THR A 36 9.06 22.14 -26.97
N ASP A 37 9.11 21.23 -27.93
CA ASP A 37 8.42 19.95 -27.82
C ASP A 37 9.07 19.11 -26.71
N ILE A 38 8.24 18.48 -25.88
CA ILE A 38 8.66 17.76 -24.67
C ILE A 38 8.07 16.35 -24.70
N ALA A 39 8.95 15.35 -24.60
CA ALA A 39 8.54 13.96 -24.55
C ALA A 39 7.84 13.61 -23.21
N PRO A 40 7.00 12.55 -23.19
CA PRO A 40 6.30 12.12 -21.97
C PRO A 40 7.24 11.84 -20.79
N SER A 41 6.81 12.23 -19.58
CA SER A 41 7.50 11.94 -18.31
C SER A 41 8.99 12.36 -18.25
N THR A 42 9.36 13.41 -18.98
CA THR A 42 10.71 13.97 -18.99
C THR A 42 10.88 15.03 -17.90
N VAL A 43 12.11 15.26 -17.45
CA VAL A 43 12.37 16.31 -16.45
C VAL A 43 12.20 17.68 -17.09
N LEU A 44 11.31 18.49 -16.54
CA LEU A 44 11.10 19.88 -16.96
C LEU A 44 12.12 20.80 -16.29
N PHE A 45 12.30 20.64 -14.99
CA PHE A 45 13.27 21.36 -14.17
C PHE A 45 13.43 20.68 -12.80
N THR A 46 14.54 20.99 -12.13
CA THR A 46 14.80 20.59 -10.75
C THR A 46 15.16 21.82 -9.94
N ILE A 47 14.43 22.07 -8.86
CA ILE A 47 14.71 23.14 -7.90
C ILE A 47 15.55 22.58 -6.74
N PRO A 48 16.80 23.04 -6.57
CA PRO A 48 17.63 22.69 -5.41
C PRO A 48 16.99 23.07 -4.08
N ALA A 49 17.18 22.25 -3.05
CA ALA A 49 16.57 22.44 -1.72
C ALA A 49 16.88 23.81 -1.07
N ARG A 50 18.00 24.45 -1.40
CA ARG A 50 18.37 25.78 -0.90
C ARG A 50 17.47 26.92 -1.40
N PHE A 51 16.76 26.71 -2.51
CA PHE A 51 15.87 27.69 -3.12
C PHE A 51 14.39 27.41 -2.79
N LEU A 52 14.12 26.38 -1.99
CA LEU A 52 12.78 26.06 -1.52
C LEU A 52 12.50 26.85 -0.24
N LEU A 53 11.45 27.68 -0.26
CA LEU A 53 11.06 28.50 0.88
C LEU A 53 10.21 27.64 1.82
N ASN A 54 10.77 27.27 2.98
CA ASN A 54 10.15 26.41 3.99
C ASN A 54 10.80 26.55 5.38
N SER A 55 10.25 25.83 6.37
CA SER A 55 10.72 25.87 7.77
C SER A 55 12.20 25.49 7.95
N ARG A 56 12.75 24.59 7.13
CA ARG A 56 14.18 24.20 7.21
C ARG A 56 15.11 25.26 6.60
N SER A 57 14.68 25.89 5.51
CA SER A 57 15.43 26.97 4.85
C SER A 57 15.46 28.25 5.69
N LEU A 58 14.36 28.56 6.40
CA LEU A 58 14.24 29.78 7.20
C LEU A 58 14.71 29.60 8.65
N GLY A 59 14.71 28.36 9.18
CA GLY A 59 14.90 28.12 10.61
C GLY A 59 16.20 28.67 11.21
N SER A 60 17.29 28.75 10.43
CA SER A 60 18.55 29.36 10.91
C SER A 60 18.58 30.89 10.87
N HIS A 61 17.62 31.52 10.20
CA HIS A 61 17.54 32.98 10.06
C HIS A 61 16.64 33.64 11.11
N TYR A 62 15.89 32.83 11.86
CA TYR A 62 14.93 33.29 12.86
C TYR A 62 15.23 32.67 14.24
N PRO A 63 15.46 33.46 15.30
CA PRO A 63 15.73 32.92 16.64
C PRO A 63 14.52 32.16 17.19
N ASN A 64 14.70 30.99 17.79
CA ASN A 64 13.59 30.18 18.34
C ASN A 64 12.47 29.85 17.32
N SER A 65 12.81 29.69 16.02
CA SER A 65 11.84 29.49 14.95
C SER A 65 10.93 28.27 15.14
N ALA A 66 11.33 27.29 15.96
CA ALA A 66 10.54 26.10 16.28
C ALA A 66 9.25 26.38 17.07
N GLN A 67 9.07 27.61 17.58
CA GLN A 67 7.82 28.05 18.20
C GLN A 67 6.70 28.34 17.18
N LEU A 68 7.07 28.56 15.92
CA LEU A 68 6.14 28.86 14.83
C LEU A 68 5.92 27.63 13.96
N SER A 69 4.69 27.47 13.47
CA SER A 69 4.40 26.53 12.38
C SER A 69 5.09 26.96 11.08
N ALA A 70 5.21 26.03 10.12
CA ALA A 70 5.74 26.36 8.81
C ALA A 70 4.98 27.51 8.12
N VAL A 71 3.64 27.50 8.20
CA VAL A 71 2.78 28.56 7.63
C VAL A 71 3.11 29.91 8.26
N GLN A 72 3.17 29.96 9.60
CA GLN A 72 3.44 31.19 10.36
C GLN A 72 4.83 31.74 10.05
N LEU A 73 5.86 30.89 10.04
CA LEU A 73 7.24 31.31 9.79
C LEU A 73 7.44 31.81 8.35
N MET A 74 6.89 31.12 7.36
CA MET A 74 6.95 31.53 5.96
C MET A 74 6.19 32.84 5.73
N SER A 75 5.01 32.98 6.33
CA SER A 75 4.19 34.20 6.23
C SER A 75 4.88 35.39 6.90
N LEU A 76 5.52 35.19 8.06
CA LEU A 76 6.33 36.22 8.71
C LEU A 76 7.48 36.66 7.80
N HIS A 77 8.20 35.72 7.19
CA HIS A 77 9.33 36.05 6.32
C HIS A 77 8.90 36.86 5.10
N LEU A 78 7.84 36.42 4.41
CA LEU A 78 7.28 37.17 3.29
C LEU A 78 6.79 38.55 3.71
N CYS A 79 6.10 38.66 4.84
CA CYS A 79 5.58 39.94 5.35
C CYS A 79 6.72 40.96 5.58
N LEU A 80 7.82 40.54 6.20
CA LEU A 80 8.99 41.39 6.44
C LEU A 80 9.74 41.79 5.16
N CYS A 81 9.56 41.03 4.08
CA CYS A 81 10.30 41.17 2.84
C CYS A 81 9.44 41.64 1.66
N LYS A 82 8.19 42.05 1.92
CA LYS A 82 7.26 42.47 0.88
C LYS A 82 7.85 43.64 0.05
N PRO A 83 7.85 43.55 -1.29
CA PRO A 83 8.18 44.68 -2.16
C PRO A 83 7.21 45.85 -1.93
N LEU A 84 7.76 47.05 -1.73
CA LEU A 84 7.00 48.29 -1.50
C LEU A 84 7.34 49.34 -2.58
N GLY A 85 6.32 50.04 -3.08
CA GLY A 85 6.50 51.16 -4.01
C GLY A 85 7.10 50.79 -5.38
N GLY A 86 6.93 49.54 -5.83
CA GLY A 86 7.46 49.06 -7.11
C GLY A 86 8.96 48.76 -7.11
N ALA A 87 9.65 48.91 -5.98
CA ALA A 87 11.04 48.48 -5.82
C ALA A 87 11.11 46.96 -5.55
N PRO A 88 12.18 46.28 -6.02
CA PRO A 88 12.38 44.85 -5.75
C PRO A 88 12.58 44.58 -4.25
N SER A 89 12.33 43.34 -3.84
CA SER A 89 12.53 42.88 -2.48
C SER A 89 13.99 43.06 -2.06
N ARG A 90 14.19 43.53 -0.83
CA ARG A 90 15.52 43.66 -0.22
C ARG A 90 16.03 42.36 0.39
N ASP A 91 15.26 41.27 0.27
CA ASP A 91 15.64 40.01 0.86
C ASP A 91 16.82 39.36 0.11
N SER A 92 17.84 38.99 0.88
CA SER A 92 19.06 38.38 0.35
C SER A 92 18.91 36.90 0.01
N LEU A 93 17.88 36.22 0.54
CA LEU A 93 17.71 34.78 0.39
C LEU A 93 16.87 34.44 -0.82
N PHE A 94 15.65 34.98 -0.87
CA PHE A 94 14.56 34.67 -1.80
C PHE A 94 14.07 35.89 -2.59
N GLY A 95 14.77 37.03 -2.58
CA GLY A 95 14.33 38.28 -3.22
C GLY A 95 13.72 38.12 -4.62
N PRO A 96 14.43 37.51 -5.60
CA PRO A 96 13.89 37.28 -6.94
C PRO A 96 12.63 36.40 -6.98
N TYR A 97 12.47 35.48 -6.03
CA TYR A 97 11.26 34.68 -5.90
C TYR A 97 10.10 35.50 -5.35
N ILE A 98 10.35 36.29 -4.29
CA ILE A 98 9.35 37.18 -3.68
C ILE A 98 8.82 38.20 -4.70
N ASP A 99 9.70 38.76 -5.54
CA ASP A 99 9.34 39.69 -6.61
C ASP A 99 8.47 39.05 -7.70
N SER A 100 8.51 37.73 -7.80
CA SER A 100 7.73 36.96 -8.79
C SER A 100 6.32 36.58 -8.29
N LEU A 101 6.03 36.77 -6.99
CA LEU A 101 4.72 36.49 -6.40
C LEU A 101 3.68 37.55 -6.82
N PRO A 102 2.37 37.23 -6.76
CA PRO A 102 1.31 38.23 -6.94
C PRO A 102 1.42 39.33 -5.89
N THR A 103 1.15 40.58 -6.30
CA THR A 103 1.22 41.75 -5.43
C THR A 103 -0.06 42.03 -4.65
N GLU A 104 -1.20 41.54 -5.17
CA GLU A 104 -2.56 41.85 -4.69
C GLU A 104 -3.44 40.59 -4.70
N PHE A 105 -4.42 40.54 -3.80
CA PHE A 105 -5.38 39.44 -3.64
C PHE A 105 -6.82 39.96 -3.55
N ASP A 106 -7.12 41.09 -4.18
CA ASP A 106 -8.43 41.76 -4.07
C ASP A 106 -9.59 40.89 -4.58
N HIS A 107 -9.28 39.94 -5.47
CA HIS A 107 -10.24 38.98 -5.99
C HIS A 107 -10.47 37.76 -5.08
N HIS A 108 -9.65 37.57 -4.03
CA HIS A 108 -9.79 36.44 -3.11
C HIS A 108 -10.99 36.65 -2.17
N PRO A 109 -11.88 35.66 -2.02
CA PRO A 109 -13.11 35.84 -1.26
C PRO A 109 -12.83 35.92 0.25
N TRP A 110 -12.84 37.14 0.78
CA TRP A 110 -12.57 37.38 2.20
C TRP A 110 -13.84 37.59 3.03
N GLU A 111 -14.78 38.39 2.52
CA GLU A 111 -16.06 38.63 3.17
C GLU A 111 -17.19 37.95 2.40
N PRO A 112 -18.14 37.29 3.09
CA PRO A 112 -19.27 36.66 2.44
C PRO A 112 -20.19 37.73 1.86
N THR A 113 -20.74 37.43 0.69
CA THR A 113 -21.67 38.26 -0.06
C THR A 113 -23.01 37.54 -0.19
N SER A 114 -23.04 36.48 -0.98
CA SER A 114 -24.23 35.67 -1.28
C SER A 114 -23.89 34.21 -1.56
N GLU A 115 -22.78 33.71 -1.00
CA GLU A 115 -22.33 32.33 -1.14
C GLU A 115 -23.23 31.32 -0.40
N PRO A 116 -23.18 30.03 -0.77
CA PRO A 116 -23.86 28.98 -0.01
C PRO A 116 -23.43 28.91 1.46
N PRO A 117 -24.31 28.48 2.38
CA PRO A 117 -24.01 28.44 3.82
C PRO A 117 -22.74 27.65 4.18
N SER A 118 -22.50 26.53 3.49
CA SER A 118 -21.30 25.71 3.68
C SER A 118 -20.01 26.46 3.31
N VAL A 119 -20.05 27.28 2.26
CA VAL A 119 -18.93 28.12 1.81
C VAL A 119 -18.73 29.27 2.79
N VAL A 120 -19.79 29.93 3.25
CA VAL A 120 -19.71 30.98 4.27
C VAL A 120 -19.05 30.47 5.55
N LYS A 121 -19.40 29.26 5.99
CA LYS A 121 -18.76 28.60 7.14
C LYS A 121 -17.27 28.36 6.88
N ALA A 122 -16.90 27.82 5.71
CA ALA A 122 -15.51 27.60 5.35
C ALA A 122 -14.70 28.93 5.31
N MET A 123 -15.31 30.03 4.84
CA MET A 123 -14.69 31.37 4.88
C MET A 123 -14.50 31.89 6.31
N GLN A 124 -15.43 31.60 7.22
CA GLN A 124 -15.27 31.93 8.65
C GLN A 124 -14.12 31.13 9.28
N GLU A 125 -14.03 29.84 8.98
CA GLU A 125 -12.93 28.98 9.45
C GLU A 125 -11.56 29.43 8.91
N LEU A 126 -11.50 29.86 7.63
CA LEU A 126 -10.29 30.45 7.05
C LEU A 126 -9.83 31.69 7.82
N ARG A 127 -10.77 32.61 8.13
CA ARG A 127 -10.49 33.83 8.89
C ARG A 127 -10.04 33.54 10.32
N ALA A 128 -10.67 32.58 10.99
CA ALA A 128 -10.26 32.17 12.32
C ALA A 128 -8.82 31.65 12.35
N ARG A 129 -8.41 30.84 11.36
CA ARG A 129 -7.02 30.39 11.21
C ARG A 129 -6.06 31.55 10.98
N TYR A 130 -6.44 32.48 10.12
CA TYR A 130 -5.65 33.69 9.86
C TYR A 130 -5.44 34.52 11.14
N ASP A 131 -6.49 34.75 11.92
CA ASP A 131 -6.42 35.54 13.15
C ASP A 131 -5.55 34.85 14.22
N GLU A 132 -5.65 33.52 14.34
CA GLU A 132 -4.80 32.70 15.21
C GLU A 132 -3.32 32.79 14.79
N ASP A 133 -3.03 32.63 13.50
CA ASP A 133 -1.66 32.73 12.96
C ASP A 133 -1.08 34.13 13.13
N LEU A 134 -1.87 35.18 12.88
CA LEU A 134 -1.46 36.57 13.09
C LEU A 134 -1.16 36.85 14.56
N ALA A 135 -1.98 36.34 15.49
CA ALA A 135 -1.75 36.47 16.93
C ALA A 135 -0.48 35.75 17.38
N ALA A 136 -0.26 34.52 16.89
CA ALA A 136 0.95 33.74 17.18
C ALA A 136 2.21 34.45 16.68
N VAL A 137 2.19 34.95 15.43
CA VAL A 137 3.31 35.68 14.83
C VAL A 137 3.57 37.00 15.56
N ARG A 138 2.53 37.77 15.92
CA ARG A 138 2.68 39.00 16.73
C ARG A 138 3.39 38.72 18.04
N THR A 139 2.96 37.69 18.77
CA THR A 139 3.56 37.28 20.04
C THR A 139 5.02 36.89 19.86
N TYR A 140 5.33 36.12 18.82
CA TYR A 140 6.70 35.72 18.51
C TYR A 140 7.60 36.91 18.16
N VAL A 141 7.13 37.84 17.33
CA VAL A 141 7.88 39.04 16.93
C VAL A 141 8.16 39.95 18.12
N GLN A 142 7.18 40.15 19.01
CA GLN A 142 7.36 40.93 20.25
C GLN A 142 8.42 40.32 21.18
N ASN A 143 8.50 38.99 21.25
CA ASN A 143 9.42 38.32 22.15
C ASN A 143 10.83 38.16 21.56
N ASN A 144 10.96 38.00 20.24
CA ASN A 144 12.22 37.59 19.60
C ASN A 144 12.78 38.59 18.59
N LEU A 145 11.99 39.53 18.08
CA LEU A 145 12.35 40.48 17.01
C LEU A 145 11.82 41.90 17.31
N GLN A 146 12.06 42.40 18.53
CA GLN A 146 11.49 43.67 19.03
C GLN A 146 11.70 44.84 18.05
N ASP A 147 12.89 44.96 17.46
CA ASP A 147 13.26 46.00 16.49
C ASP A 147 12.44 45.99 15.19
N ARG A 148 11.72 44.89 14.90
CA ARG A 148 10.95 44.68 13.67
C ARG A 148 9.43 44.69 13.90
N THR A 149 8.99 44.95 15.13
CA THR A 149 7.56 44.94 15.50
C THR A 149 6.73 45.92 14.68
N SER A 150 7.27 47.09 14.36
CA SER A 150 6.59 48.11 13.55
C SER A 150 6.41 47.73 12.08
N ALA A 151 7.14 46.72 11.58
CA ALA A 151 7.03 46.25 10.20
C ALA A 151 5.83 45.30 9.99
N LEU A 152 5.21 44.80 11.06
CA LEU A 152 4.12 43.84 10.99
C LEU A 152 2.76 44.55 10.81
N ASN A 153 2.45 44.93 9.58
CA ASN A 153 1.13 45.42 9.19
C ASN A 153 0.20 44.23 8.90
N ALA A 154 -1.05 44.28 9.39
CA ALA A 154 -2.05 43.24 9.15
C ALA A 154 -2.35 43.02 7.66
N ASP A 155 -2.42 44.07 6.85
CA ASP A 155 -2.72 43.94 5.40
C ASP A 155 -1.55 43.29 4.65
N ILE A 156 -0.31 43.63 5.05
CA ILE A 156 0.91 43.03 4.50
C ILE A 156 1.01 41.57 4.94
N PHE A 157 0.66 41.26 6.19
CA PHE A 157 0.62 39.88 6.68
C PHE A 157 -0.46 39.05 5.98
N LYS A 158 -1.64 39.62 5.72
CA LYS A 158 -2.70 38.99 4.91
C LYS A 158 -2.19 38.62 3.52
N TRP A 159 -1.50 39.53 2.84
CA TRP A 159 -0.85 39.23 1.56
C TRP A 159 0.15 38.07 1.66
N ALA A 160 0.99 38.07 2.69
CA ALA A 160 1.99 37.03 2.90
C ALA A 160 1.35 35.67 3.19
N TRP A 161 0.36 35.65 4.07
CA TRP A 161 -0.37 34.46 4.48
C TRP A 161 -1.15 33.84 3.32
N LEU A 162 -1.83 34.67 2.52
CA LEU A 162 -2.52 34.21 1.31
C LEU A 162 -1.54 33.64 0.27
N ASN A 163 -0.34 34.20 0.10
CA ASN A 163 0.68 33.59 -0.75
C ASN A 163 1.07 32.19 -0.28
N VAL A 164 1.33 32.01 1.02
CA VAL A 164 1.68 30.71 1.59
C VAL A 164 0.53 29.71 1.44
N ASN A 165 -0.70 30.13 1.74
CA ASN A 165 -1.88 29.27 1.68
C ASN A 165 -2.21 28.80 0.26
N THR A 166 -2.08 29.70 -0.73
CA THR A 166 -2.46 29.42 -2.13
C THR A 166 -1.38 28.71 -2.94
N ARG A 167 -0.10 28.80 -2.52
CA ARG A 167 1.07 28.31 -3.30
C ARG A 167 1.94 27.30 -2.57
N GLY A 168 1.67 27.07 -1.29
CA GLY A 168 2.33 26.04 -0.51
C GLY A 168 1.97 24.66 -1.01
N ILE A 169 2.97 23.83 -1.27
CA ILE A 169 2.81 22.43 -1.64
C ILE A 169 3.33 21.52 -0.55
N TYR A 170 2.77 20.33 -0.48
CA TYR A 170 3.30 19.29 0.40
C TYR A 170 4.72 18.91 -0.05
N HIS A 171 5.66 18.96 0.88
CA HIS A 171 7.00 18.44 0.69
C HIS A 171 7.51 17.85 2.01
N ARG A 172 8.05 16.64 1.92
CA ARG A 172 8.52 15.87 3.06
C ARG A 172 9.70 16.55 3.75
N LEU A 173 9.47 17.16 4.93
CA LEU A 173 10.50 17.83 5.73
C LEU A 173 10.71 17.18 7.10
N LYS A 174 9.65 16.58 7.67
CA LYS A 174 9.62 15.97 9.00
C LYS A 174 9.58 14.45 8.90
N LYS A 175 9.69 13.77 10.04
CA LYS A 175 9.61 12.30 10.13
C LYS A 175 8.18 11.77 9.99
N ASN A 176 7.15 12.52 10.39
CA ASN A 176 5.76 12.08 10.24
C ASN A 176 5.14 12.67 8.97
N ARG A 177 4.43 11.87 8.17
CA ARG A 177 3.90 12.29 6.84
C ARG A 177 2.75 13.29 7.01
N SER A 178 1.95 13.06 8.04
CA SER A 178 0.83 13.92 8.39
C SER A 178 1.24 15.17 9.19
N ASP A 179 2.54 15.42 9.35
CA ASP A 179 3.00 16.63 10.04
C ASP A 179 2.65 17.86 9.19
N PRO A 180 1.89 18.83 9.72
CA PRO A 180 1.44 20.01 8.97
C PRO A 180 2.60 20.90 8.51
N ASP A 181 3.77 20.79 9.14
CA ASP A 181 4.97 21.52 8.74
C ASP A 181 5.65 20.94 7.48
N ASN A 182 5.15 19.85 6.89
CA ASN A 182 5.59 19.34 5.59
C ASN A 182 5.07 20.23 4.43
N LEU A 183 5.35 21.52 4.51
CA LEU A 183 4.90 22.55 3.58
C LEU A 183 6.09 23.28 2.98
N THR A 184 6.04 23.61 1.70
CA THR A 184 7.09 24.33 0.99
C THR A 184 6.51 25.17 -0.14
N MET A 185 7.00 26.39 -0.31
CA MET A 185 6.79 27.17 -1.53
C MET A 185 7.94 26.89 -2.52
N CYS A 186 7.57 26.51 -3.74
CA CYS A 186 8.50 26.04 -4.76
C CYS A 186 8.50 27.01 -5.95
N PRO A 187 9.58 27.78 -6.17
CA PRO A 187 9.70 28.66 -7.33
C PRO A 187 9.49 27.92 -8.66
N ILE A 188 8.96 28.64 -9.66
CA ILE A 188 8.56 28.13 -10.98
C ILE A 188 7.30 27.26 -10.91
N LEU A 189 7.27 26.25 -10.05
CA LEU A 189 6.14 25.32 -9.97
C LEU A 189 4.83 26.02 -9.56
N ASP A 190 4.91 27.09 -8.77
CA ASP A 190 3.77 27.89 -8.32
C ASP A 190 3.08 28.72 -9.43
N PHE A 191 3.67 28.78 -10.62
CA PHE A 191 3.02 29.33 -11.82
C PHE A 191 2.16 28.30 -12.56
N ALA A 192 2.17 27.02 -12.17
CA ALA A 192 1.38 25.98 -12.82
C ALA A 192 -0.08 26.08 -12.37
N ASN A 193 -1.01 26.30 -13.30
CA ASN A 193 -2.44 26.40 -12.98
C ASN A 193 -3.08 25.04 -12.67
N HIS A 194 -4.22 25.09 -11.99
CA HIS A 194 -5.00 23.91 -11.61
C HIS A 194 -5.76 23.31 -12.80
N GLN A 195 -5.65 22.00 -12.98
CA GLN A 195 -6.57 21.23 -13.82
C GLN A 195 -7.09 19.99 -13.05
N PRO A 196 -8.41 19.82 -12.92
CA PRO A 196 -8.99 18.74 -12.10
C PRO A 196 -8.85 17.36 -12.76
N GLN A 197 -8.84 17.31 -14.10
CA GLN A 197 -8.78 16.07 -14.88
C GLN A 197 -7.82 16.21 -16.05
N GLY A 198 -7.17 15.11 -16.45
CA GLY A 198 -6.28 15.07 -17.60
C GLY A 198 -4.79 14.97 -17.24
N PRO A 199 -3.91 14.99 -18.26
CA PRO A 199 -2.49 14.81 -18.05
C PRO A 199 -1.88 16.08 -17.45
N THR A 200 -1.41 15.99 -16.21
CA THR A 200 -0.76 17.08 -15.48
C THR A 200 0.71 16.76 -15.22
N MET A 201 1.48 17.79 -14.88
CA MET A 201 2.85 17.61 -14.39
C MET A 201 2.84 16.80 -13.10
N SER A 202 3.93 16.05 -12.87
CA SER A 202 4.08 15.23 -11.67
C SER A 202 5.39 15.52 -10.96
N LEU A 203 5.39 15.39 -9.63
CA LEU A 203 6.60 15.51 -8.82
C LEU A 203 7.30 14.16 -8.76
N ARG A 204 8.60 14.15 -9.04
CA ARG A 204 9.43 12.96 -8.82
C ARG A 204 9.50 12.65 -7.32
N THR A 205 9.19 11.42 -6.95
CA THR A 205 9.27 10.95 -5.56
C THR A 205 10.68 11.14 -4.99
N THR A 206 10.77 11.85 -3.87
CA THR A 206 12.02 12.16 -3.17
C THR A 206 12.57 10.95 -2.43
N GLN A 207 13.81 11.03 -1.92
CA GLN A 207 14.40 9.92 -1.15
C GLN A 207 13.71 9.77 0.21
N ALA A 208 13.36 10.87 0.86
CA ALA A 208 12.62 10.85 2.11
C ALA A 208 11.24 10.17 1.95
N GLU A 209 10.55 10.40 0.83
CA GLU A 209 9.29 9.73 0.50
C GLU A 209 9.49 8.23 0.26
N LYS A 210 10.49 7.84 -0.55
CA LYS A 210 10.81 6.44 -0.88
C LYS A 210 11.19 5.62 0.34
N THR A 211 12.06 6.15 1.18
CA THR A 211 12.58 5.47 2.38
C THR A 211 11.64 5.59 3.58
N ASN A 212 10.56 6.37 3.46
CA ASN A 212 9.67 6.74 4.55
C ASN A 212 10.41 7.27 5.79
N THR A 213 11.48 8.04 5.57
CA THR A 213 12.28 8.70 6.62
C THR A 213 12.16 10.22 6.52
N ALA A 214 12.78 10.93 7.47
CA ALA A 214 12.98 12.38 7.32
C ALA A 214 14.16 12.62 6.35
N PRO A 215 14.21 13.74 5.61
CA PRO A 215 15.32 13.99 4.71
C PRO A 215 16.66 14.12 5.46
N ILE A 216 17.66 13.38 4.98
CA ILE A 216 19.01 13.32 5.59
C ILE A 216 19.72 14.68 5.46
N ALA A 217 19.59 15.32 4.31
CA ALA A 217 20.19 16.63 4.07
C ALA A 217 19.54 17.71 4.96
N ARG A 218 20.35 18.65 5.45
CA ARG A 218 19.92 19.72 6.37
C ARG A 218 18.77 20.57 5.82
N LEU A 219 18.76 20.84 4.52
CA LEU A 219 17.78 21.70 3.85
C LEU A 219 16.62 20.91 3.21
N GLY A 220 16.63 19.58 3.27
CA GLY A 220 15.64 18.74 2.58
C GLY A 220 16.13 18.20 1.24
N ASP A 221 15.21 17.56 0.51
CA ASP A 221 15.45 17.00 -0.82
C ASP A 221 15.11 18.04 -1.91
N PRO A 222 15.77 18.03 -3.07
CA PRO A 222 15.36 18.88 -4.20
C PRO A 222 14.00 18.44 -4.75
N ILE A 223 13.27 19.38 -5.35
CA ILE A 223 12.00 19.10 -6.05
C ILE A 223 12.29 18.99 -7.54
N THR A 224 11.96 17.85 -8.14
CA THR A 224 12.09 17.61 -9.58
C THR A 224 10.71 17.44 -10.19
N VAL A 225 10.40 18.23 -11.20
CA VAL A 225 9.09 18.24 -11.88
C VAL A 225 9.23 17.52 -13.21
N LEU A 226 8.28 16.63 -13.49
CA LEU A 226 8.21 15.84 -14.72
C LEU A 226 7.05 16.32 -15.58
N SER A 227 7.24 16.24 -16.90
CA SER A 227 6.19 16.49 -17.87
C SER A 227 5.06 15.45 -17.71
N PRO A 228 3.85 15.76 -18.18
CA PRO A 228 2.76 14.81 -18.19
C PRO A 228 3.10 13.51 -18.94
N PRO A 229 2.35 12.42 -18.75
CA PRO A 229 2.59 11.13 -19.42
C PRO A 229 2.15 11.14 -20.91
N ILE A 230 2.14 12.32 -21.53
CA ILE A 230 1.82 12.53 -22.94
C ILE A 230 2.84 13.48 -23.57
N HIS A 231 2.89 13.52 -24.90
CA HIS A 231 3.70 14.48 -25.63
C HIS A 231 3.13 15.88 -25.45
N VAL A 232 3.97 16.86 -25.11
CA VAL A 232 3.60 18.28 -24.98
C VAL A 232 4.26 19.05 -26.12
N LYS A 233 3.49 19.88 -26.84
CA LYS A 233 4.04 20.70 -27.93
C LYS A 233 4.59 22.02 -27.38
N ALA A 234 5.54 22.60 -28.12
CA ALA A 234 6.01 23.95 -27.85
C ALA A 234 4.83 24.94 -27.80
N GLY A 235 4.73 25.70 -26.70
CA GLY A 235 3.67 26.66 -26.45
C GLY A 235 2.45 26.14 -25.69
N ASP A 236 2.32 24.82 -25.49
CA ASP A 236 1.21 24.26 -24.69
C ASP A 236 1.35 24.65 -23.20
N GLU A 237 0.23 24.95 -22.55
CA GLU A 237 0.16 25.21 -21.10
C GLU A 237 0.35 23.91 -20.31
N LEU A 238 1.10 24.00 -19.22
CA LEU A 238 1.37 22.90 -18.32
C LEU A 238 0.61 23.09 -17.01
N PHE A 239 -0.20 22.09 -16.67
CA PHE A 239 -1.07 22.13 -15.50
C PHE A 239 -0.56 21.25 -14.35
N LEU A 240 -1.01 21.55 -13.14
CA LEU A 240 -0.85 20.74 -11.94
C LEU A 240 -2.22 20.42 -11.34
N THR A 241 -2.39 19.25 -10.73
CA THR A 241 -3.59 18.96 -9.94
C THR A 241 -3.30 19.28 -8.48
N TYR A 242 -3.84 20.39 -7.97
CA TYR A 242 -3.65 20.83 -6.58
C TYR A 242 -4.25 19.85 -5.56
N GLY A 243 -5.23 19.06 -5.99
CA GLY A 243 -5.92 18.04 -5.22
C GLY A 243 -7.30 17.78 -5.81
N ALA A 244 -7.92 16.67 -5.43
CA ALA A 244 -9.34 16.42 -5.69
C ALA A 244 -10.17 17.30 -4.74
N HIS A 245 -10.25 18.59 -5.04
CA HIS A 245 -10.93 19.58 -4.21
C HIS A 245 -12.26 20.01 -4.86
N PRO A 246 -13.35 20.09 -4.08
CA PRO A 246 -14.59 20.69 -4.56
C PRO A 246 -14.40 22.19 -4.77
N ASN A 247 -15.25 22.79 -5.60
CA ASN A 247 -15.20 24.23 -5.86
C ASN A 247 -15.35 25.07 -4.59
N SER A 248 -16.08 24.61 -3.57
CA SER A 248 -16.14 25.29 -2.27
C SER A 248 -14.76 25.51 -1.66
N LYS A 249 -13.89 24.49 -1.70
CA LYS A 249 -12.52 24.58 -1.21
C LYS A 249 -11.62 25.38 -2.17
N LEU A 250 -11.77 25.21 -3.49
CA LEU A 250 -11.01 25.99 -4.47
C LEU A 250 -11.31 27.50 -4.35
N TYR A 251 -12.58 27.85 -4.13
CA TYR A 251 -13.01 29.22 -3.95
C TYR A 251 -12.41 29.83 -2.68
N VAL A 252 -12.58 29.16 -1.53
CA VAL A 252 -12.15 29.70 -0.24
C VAL A 252 -10.63 29.71 -0.09
N GLU A 253 -9.94 28.63 -0.45
CA GLU A 253 -8.49 28.53 -0.22
C GLU A 253 -7.67 29.17 -1.34
N TYR A 254 -8.15 29.13 -2.60
CA TYR A 254 -7.39 29.56 -3.77
C TYR A 254 -8.00 30.75 -4.53
N GLY A 255 -9.27 31.09 -4.30
CA GLY A 255 -9.94 32.21 -4.94
C GLY A 255 -10.46 31.95 -6.36
N PHE A 256 -10.63 30.70 -6.78
CA PHE A 256 -11.20 30.38 -8.11
C PHE A 256 -12.14 29.17 -8.07
N CYS A 257 -12.99 29.05 -9.08
CA CYS A 257 -13.84 27.88 -9.32
C CYS A 257 -13.53 27.31 -10.70
N VAL A 258 -13.73 26.00 -10.88
CA VAL A 258 -13.60 25.33 -12.18
C VAL A 258 -14.89 24.60 -12.53
N HIS A 259 -15.09 24.27 -13.79
CA HIS A 259 -16.22 23.40 -14.16
C HIS A 259 -15.95 21.97 -13.68
N GLN A 260 -16.90 21.38 -12.95
CA GLN A 260 -16.83 20.00 -12.45
C GLN A 260 -18.12 19.29 -12.83
N GLU A 261 -18.01 18.09 -13.41
CA GLU A 261 -19.19 17.31 -13.87
C GLU A 261 -19.94 16.61 -12.73
N CYS A 262 -19.33 16.45 -11.55
CA CYS A 262 -19.88 15.73 -10.39
C CYS A 262 -19.38 16.34 -9.07
N PRO A 263 -19.94 17.47 -8.61
CA PRO A 263 -19.45 18.17 -7.43
C PRO A 263 -19.94 17.51 -6.12
N GLU A 264 -19.05 17.40 -5.13
CA GLU A 264 -19.41 17.09 -3.75
C GLU A 264 -19.95 18.34 -3.06
N VAL A 265 -21.08 18.21 -2.35
CA VAL A 265 -21.75 19.34 -1.68
C VAL A 265 -21.98 19.01 -0.21
N ASP A 266 -21.46 19.87 0.66
CA ASP A 266 -21.67 19.78 2.11
C ASP A 266 -23.09 20.21 2.49
N VAL A 267 -23.77 19.38 3.28
CA VAL A 267 -25.15 19.60 3.76
C VAL A 267 -25.22 19.59 5.29
N GLN A 268 -24.11 19.86 5.96
CA GLN A 268 -24.03 19.85 7.42
C GLN A 268 -25.01 20.86 8.05
N ASP A 269 -25.19 22.03 7.43
CA ASP A 269 -26.11 23.08 7.89
C ASP A 269 -27.57 22.61 7.98
N ILE A 270 -27.97 21.65 7.13
CA ILE A 270 -29.32 21.07 7.12
C ILE A 270 -29.42 19.89 8.09
N VAL A 271 -28.39 19.06 8.17
CA VAL A 271 -28.42 17.80 8.93
C VAL A 271 -28.15 18.00 10.42
N GLU A 272 -27.24 18.92 10.78
CA GLU A 272 -26.87 19.18 12.18
C GLU A 272 -28.08 19.57 13.05
N PRO A 273 -28.99 20.47 12.61
CA PRO A 273 -30.21 20.80 13.37
C PRO A 273 -31.21 19.65 13.53
N MET A 274 -31.09 18.56 12.75
CA MET A 274 -31.99 17.40 12.88
C MET A 274 -31.68 16.55 14.12
N PHE A 275 -30.47 16.65 14.67
CA PHE A 275 -30.05 15.93 15.87
C PHE A 275 -30.45 16.68 17.14
N VAL A 276 -31.73 16.59 17.50
CA VAL A 276 -32.26 17.17 18.76
C VAL A 276 -31.88 16.30 19.98
N ASP A 277 -31.61 15.01 19.78
CA ASP A 277 -31.21 14.07 20.83
C ASP A 277 -29.68 14.07 21.04
N ASP A 278 -29.25 14.58 22.19
CA ASP A 278 -27.84 14.60 22.61
C ASP A 278 -27.20 13.21 22.72
N ALA A 279 -27.98 12.15 22.99
CA ALA A 279 -27.45 10.80 23.09
C ALA A 279 -26.95 10.29 21.74
N LYS A 280 -27.72 10.47 20.67
CA LYS A 280 -27.34 10.07 19.30
C LYS A 280 -26.18 10.91 18.77
N ARG A 281 -26.18 12.20 19.10
CA ARG A 281 -25.05 13.11 18.80
C ARG A 281 -23.76 12.61 19.45
N ARG A 282 -23.77 12.30 20.75
CA ARG A 282 -22.59 11.77 21.46
C ARG A 282 -22.10 10.47 20.85
N VAL A 283 -22.99 9.54 20.52
CA VAL A 283 -22.61 8.27 19.87
C VAL A 283 -21.89 8.50 18.54
N LEU A 284 -22.34 9.45 17.72
CA LEU A 284 -21.67 9.79 16.46
C LEU A 284 -20.31 10.46 16.68
N VAL A 285 -20.19 11.32 17.69
CA VAL A 285 -18.92 11.95 18.08
C VAL A 285 -17.92 10.90 18.55
N ASP A 286 -18.32 10.04 19.49
CA ASP A 286 -17.48 8.97 20.05
C ASP A 286 -17.05 7.95 18.98
N SER A 287 -17.88 7.75 17.96
CA SER A 287 -17.59 6.85 16.83
C SER A 287 -16.82 7.54 15.69
N GLY A 288 -16.56 8.85 15.77
CA GLY A 288 -15.84 9.62 14.73
C GLY A 288 -16.63 9.92 13.46
N TYR A 289 -17.96 9.80 13.48
CA TYR A 289 -18.86 10.00 12.34
C TYR A 289 -19.66 11.32 12.38
N TRP A 290 -19.38 12.20 13.36
CA TRP A 290 -19.99 13.53 13.43
C TRP A 290 -19.38 14.49 12.40
N GLY A 291 -20.22 15.23 11.65
CA GLY A 291 -19.80 16.20 10.63
C GLY A 291 -19.25 15.61 9.33
N ASP A 292 -18.88 16.50 8.39
CA ASP A 292 -18.41 16.16 7.03
C ASP A 292 -19.45 15.32 6.27
N TRP A 293 -20.70 15.79 6.28
CA TRP A 293 -21.82 15.12 5.62
C TRP A 293 -22.08 15.73 4.26
N LYS A 294 -21.91 14.93 3.22
CA LYS A 294 -21.95 15.39 1.83
C LYS A 294 -22.94 14.62 0.97
N LEU A 295 -23.52 15.34 0.01
CA LEU A 295 -24.13 14.80 -1.20
C LEU A 295 -23.05 14.63 -2.26
N ASP A 296 -23.14 13.54 -3.02
CA ASP A 296 -22.18 13.18 -4.06
C ASP A 296 -22.96 12.64 -5.27
N ALA A 297 -22.38 12.66 -6.46
CA ALA A 297 -23.02 12.16 -7.67
C ALA A 297 -23.00 10.62 -7.74
N SER A 298 -21.96 9.96 -7.20
CA SER A 298 -21.88 8.49 -7.21
C SER A 298 -20.89 7.93 -6.17
N PRO A 299 -21.36 7.29 -5.08
CA PRO A 299 -22.75 7.07 -4.68
C PRO A 299 -23.46 8.39 -4.35
N ALA A 300 -24.78 8.46 -4.54
CA ALA A 300 -25.60 9.67 -4.34
C ALA A 300 -25.42 10.41 -2.99
N VAL A 301 -24.88 9.70 -1.98
CA VAL A 301 -24.66 10.21 -0.63
C VAL A 301 -23.36 9.65 -0.08
N SER A 302 -22.63 10.49 0.66
CA SER A 302 -21.44 10.05 1.39
C SER A 302 -21.78 8.99 2.45
N TYR A 303 -20.88 8.04 2.69
CA TYR A 303 -21.09 7.01 3.72
C TYR A 303 -21.27 7.62 5.12
N ARG A 304 -20.57 8.72 5.43
CA ARG A 304 -20.74 9.45 6.70
C ARG A 304 -22.18 9.95 6.87
N LEU A 305 -22.78 10.49 5.80
CA LEU A 305 -24.17 10.94 5.82
C LEU A 305 -25.13 9.75 6.00
N VAL A 306 -24.88 8.61 5.35
CA VAL A 306 -25.68 7.38 5.56
C VAL A 306 -25.62 6.96 7.02
N VAL A 307 -24.42 6.85 7.60
CA VAL A 307 -24.22 6.46 9.00
C VAL A 307 -24.96 7.39 9.95
N ALA A 308 -24.86 8.71 9.74
CA ALA A 308 -25.53 9.71 10.56
C ALA A 308 -27.06 9.60 10.46
N LEU A 309 -27.62 9.57 9.24
CA LEU A 309 -29.07 9.49 9.07
C LEU A 309 -29.64 8.14 9.50
N SER A 310 -28.91 7.04 9.33
CA SER A 310 -29.29 5.73 9.87
C SER A 310 -29.33 5.74 11.40
N ALA A 311 -28.40 6.43 12.08
CA ALA A 311 -28.45 6.61 13.54
C ALA A 311 -29.64 7.47 13.96
N LEU A 312 -29.90 8.55 13.19
CA LEU A 312 -31.00 9.48 13.45
C LEU A 312 -32.36 8.75 13.46
N VAL A 313 -32.59 7.84 12.50
CA VAL A 313 -33.87 7.12 12.38
C VAL A 313 -33.91 5.79 13.15
N ALA A 314 -32.78 5.27 13.62
CA ALA A 314 -32.73 4.02 14.38
C ALA A 314 -33.45 4.14 15.73
N SER A 315 -34.23 3.12 16.10
CA SER A 315 -34.78 2.99 17.44
C SER A 315 -33.69 2.62 18.46
N GLN A 316 -33.98 2.71 19.76
CA GLN A 316 -33.04 2.29 20.81
C GLN A 316 -32.65 0.81 20.68
N GLU A 317 -33.59 -0.05 20.24
CA GLU A 317 -33.37 -1.47 20.00
C GLU A 317 -32.53 -1.74 18.74
N GLU A 318 -32.60 -0.85 17.75
CA GLU A 318 -31.81 -0.94 16.52
C GLU A 318 -30.37 -0.39 16.69
N MET A 319 -30.07 0.31 17.79
CA MET A 319 -28.75 0.91 17.97
C MET A 319 -27.57 -0.08 18.00
N PRO A 320 -27.69 -1.27 18.60
CA PRO A 320 -26.68 -2.32 18.45
C PRO A 320 -26.47 -2.73 16.98
N LEU A 321 -27.55 -2.85 16.20
CA LEU A 321 -27.48 -3.23 14.77
C LEU A 321 -26.82 -2.12 13.93
N TRP A 322 -27.01 -0.86 14.31
CA TRP A 322 -26.29 0.27 13.73
C TRP A 322 -24.79 0.23 14.05
N LYS A 323 -24.41 -0.19 15.26
CA LYS A 323 -22.99 -0.41 15.60
C LYS A 323 -22.37 -1.52 14.74
N ASP A 324 -23.11 -2.61 14.51
CA ASP A 324 -22.68 -3.69 13.61
C ASP A 324 -22.54 -3.23 12.15
N MET A 325 -23.33 -2.23 11.73
CA MET A 325 -23.24 -1.63 10.40
C MET A 325 -21.94 -0.82 10.22
N ILE A 326 -21.55 -0.01 11.21
CA ILE A 326 -20.33 0.81 11.12
C ILE A 326 -19.04 -0.03 11.26
N THR A 327 -19.10 -1.18 11.94
CA THR A 327 -17.97 -2.13 12.04
C THR A 327 -17.87 -3.03 10.80
N GLY A 328 -18.86 -2.98 9.89
CA GLY A 328 -18.92 -3.78 8.67
C GLY A 328 -19.36 -5.23 8.90
N GLU A 329 -19.89 -5.55 10.08
CA GLU A 329 -20.49 -6.86 10.38
C GLU A 329 -21.81 -7.05 9.61
N ARG A 330 -22.53 -5.94 9.36
CA ARG A 330 -23.78 -5.90 8.60
C ARG A 330 -23.75 -4.79 7.53
N GLU A 331 -24.51 -4.98 6.44
CA GLU A 331 -24.61 -3.98 5.35
C GLU A 331 -25.63 -2.86 5.64
N MET A 332 -26.70 -3.16 6.39
CA MET A 332 -27.78 -2.21 6.69
C MET A 332 -28.41 -2.52 8.05
N VAL A 333 -28.97 -1.53 8.74
CA VAL A 333 -29.67 -1.73 10.03
C VAL A 333 -30.94 -2.58 9.84
N SER A 334 -31.88 -2.05 9.07
CA SER A 334 -33.14 -2.68 8.65
C SER A 334 -33.64 -2.04 7.35
N THR A 335 -34.53 -2.72 6.61
CA THR A 335 -35.14 -2.16 5.39
C THR A 335 -36.03 -0.96 5.67
N ALA A 336 -36.67 -0.93 6.85
CA ALA A 336 -37.46 0.20 7.32
C ALA A 336 -36.58 1.41 7.66
N ASN A 337 -35.46 1.19 8.36
CA ASN A 337 -34.45 2.21 8.62
C ASN A 337 -33.90 2.77 7.30
N GLU A 338 -33.62 1.90 6.32
CA GLU A 338 -33.13 2.30 5.00
C GLU A 338 -34.12 3.18 4.24
N ALA A 339 -35.40 2.80 4.22
CA ALA A 339 -36.44 3.60 3.62
C ALA A 339 -36.60 4.96 4.32
N ALA A 340 -36.54 4.97 5.66
CA ALA A 340 -36.68 6.19 6.47
C ALA A 340 -35.55 7.19 6.21
N TRP A 341 -34.28 6.77 6.27
CA TRP A 341 -33.18 7.70 6.02
C TRP A 341 -33.14 8.18 4.57
N LYS A 342 -33.54 7.35 3.59
CA LYS A 342 -33.67 7.77 2.18
C LYS A 342 -34.74 8.85 1.98
N GLN A 343 -35.86 8.78 2.70
CA GLN A 343 -36.87 9.84 2.69
C GLN A 343 -36.31 11.16 3.24
N ILE A 344 -35.45 11.09 4.27
CA ILE A 344 -34.76 12.29 4.79
C ILE A 344 -33.81 12.85 3.73
N VAL A 345 -33.06 12.01 3.01
CA VAL A 345 -32.21 12.48 1.90
C VAL A 345 -33.04 13.18 0.82
N GLN A 346 -34.21 12.65 0.44
CA GLN A 346 -35.11 13.32 -0.50
C GLN A 346 -35.61 14.68 0.03
N MET A 347 -35.79 14.83 1.34
CA MET A 347 -36.14 16.12 1.95
C MET A 347 -34.96 17.10 1.89
N ILE A 348 -33.75 16.63 2.20
CA ILE A 348 -32.51 17.43 2.11
C ILE A 348 -32.32 17.92 0.67
N CYS A 349 -32.41 17.03 -0.31
CA CYS A 349 -32.25 17.41 -1.72
C CYS A 349 -33.28 18.45 -2.16
N ARG A 350 -34.55 18.35 -1.72
CA ARG A 350 -35.56 19.38 -2.03
C ARG A 350 -35.17 20.75 -1.46
N LYS A 351 -34.76 20.80 -0.19
CA LYS A 351 -34.33 22.05 0.44
C LYS A 351 -33.10 22.67 -0.25
N VAL A 352 -32.14 21.84 -0.66
CA VAL A 352 -30.94 22.31 -1.38
C VAL A 352 -31.31 22.83 -2.78
N ILE A 353 -32.21 22.17 -3.49
CA ILE A 353 -32.71 22.63 -4.80
C ILE A 353 -33.43 23.98 -4.65
N GLU A 354 -34.38 24.09 -3.71
CA GLU A 354 -35.16 25.30 -3.48
C GLU A 354 -34.26 26.51 -3.15
N ARG A 355 -33.26 26.34 -2.27
CA ARG A 355 -32.34 27.44 -1.92
C ARG A 355 -31.44 27.83 -3.10
N ALA A 356 -30.95 26.86 -3.86
CA ALA A 356 -30.06 27.12 -4.99
C ALA A 356 -30.82 27.82 -6.14
N GLU A 357 -32.05 27.40 -6.45
CA GLU A 357 -32.89 28.05 -7.46
C GLU A 357 -33.27 29.49 -7.06
N ALA A 358 -33.59 29.72 -5.78
CA ALA A 358 -33.87 31.07 -5.27
C ALA A 358 -32.64 31.99 -5.37
N ALA A 359 -31.45 31.47 -5.04
CA ALA A 359 -30.20 32.22 -5.17
C ALA A 359 -29.85 32.51 -6.64
N LEU A 360 -29.95 31.52 -7.53
CA LEU A 360 -29.66 31.69 -8.96
C LEU A 360 -30.65 32.65 -9.65
N SER A 361 -31.90 32.72 -9.20
CA SER A 361 -32.92 33.63 -9.74
C SER A 361 -32.76 35.07 -9.28
N SER A 362 -32.12 35.29 -8.12
CA SER A 362 -31.88 36.62 -7.53
C SER A 362 -30.50 37.19 -7.85
N ALA A 363 -29.62 36.37 -8.45
CA ALA A 363 -28.21 36.70 -8.61
C ALA A 363 -27.94 37.68 -9.77
N ASN A 364 -27.49 38.87 -9.41
CA ASN A 364 -26.64 39.74 -10.24
C ASN A 364 -25.14 39.51 -9.89
N ALA A 365 -24.81 38.29 -9.45
CA ALA A 365 -23.63 37.96 -8.65
C ALA A 365 -22.39 37.56 -9.47
N ASP A 366 -21.22 37.59 -8.81
CA ASP A 366 -19.95 37.06 -9.32
C ASP A 366 -20.15 35.66 -9.91
N ARG A 367 -19.64 35.46 -11.14
CA ARG A 367 -19.69 34.18 -11.88
C ARG A 367 -19.20 32.99 -11.04
N ARG A 368 -18.24 33.21 -10.13
CA ARG A 368 -17.72 32.16 -9.23
C ARG A 368 -18.76 31.71 -8.22
N VAL A 369 -19.54 32.64 -7.66
CA VAL A 369 -20.63 32.34 -6.72
C VAL A 369 -21.77 31.62 -7.43
N GLU A 370 -22.06 32.00 -8.68
CA GLU A 370 -23.02 31.29 -9.52
C GLU A 370 -22.63 29.81 -9.73
N ILE A 371 -21.34 29.53 -9.95
CA ILE A 371 -20.83 28.14 -10.07
C ILE A 371 -21.10 27.36 -8.78
N LEU A 372 -20.85 27.94 -7.60
CA LEU A 372 -21.09 27.28 -6.31
C LEU A 372 -22.57 26.91 -6.11
N TRP A 373 -23.50 27.79 -6.48
CA TRP A 373 -24.93 27.48 -6.42
C TRP A 373 -25.36 26.45 -7.46
N ARG A 374 -24.77 26.46 -8.65
CA ARG A 374 -24.99 25.41 -9.66
C ARG A 374 -24.48 24.05 -9.20
N ASP A 375 -23.38 24.02 -8.45
CA ASP A 375 -22.85 22.78 -7.87
C ASP A 375 -23.84 22.18 -6.86
N GLU A 376 -24.40 22.99 -5.95
CA GLU A 376 -25.45 22.57 -5.02
C GLU A 376 -26.68 22.02 -5.75
N LEU A 377 -27.15 22.73 -6.78
CA LEU A 377 -28.30 22.34 -7.57
C LEU A 377 -28.07 20.99 -8.28
N CYS A 378 -26.92 20.84 -8.94
CA CYS A 378 -26.58 19.64 -9.70
C CYS A 378 -26.45 18.40 -8.79
N ALA A 379 -25.72 18.51 -7.67
CA ALA A 379 -25.54 17.42 -6.73
C ALA A 379 -26.88 16.97 -6.12
N ALA A 380 -27.74 17.92 -5.72
CA ALA A 380 -29.03 17.60 -5.13
C ALA A 380 -30.01 16.98 -6.14
N GLN A 381 -30.05 17.45 -7.38
CA GLN A 381 -30.88 16.88 -8.44
C GLN A 381 -30.44 15.45 -8.81
N GLU A 382 -29.14 15.20 -8.94
CA GLU A 382 -28.64 13.86 -9.25
C GLU A 382 -28.86 12.89 -8.09
N CYS A 383 -28.61 13.34 -6.86
CA CYS A 383 -28.92 12.55 -5.66
C CYS A 383 -30.40 12.20 -5.57
N MET A 384 -31.30 13.16 -5.83
CA MET A 384 -32.75 12.94 -5.89
C MET A 384 -33.12 11.85 -6.90
N ARG A 385 -32.54 11.92 -8.10
CA ARG A 385 -32.78 10.96 -9.19
C ARG A 385 -32.35 9.55 -8.78
N VAL A 386 -31.17 9.39 -8.21
CA VAL A 386 -30.62 8.08 -7.81
C VAL A 386 -31.39 7.46 -6.65
N VAL A 387 -31.68 8.24 -5.61
CA VAL A 387 -32.43 7.74 -4.44
C VAL A 387 -33.84 7.32 -4.84
N SER A 388 -34.49 8.07 -5.73
CA SER A 388 -35.84 7.75 -6.24
C SER A 388 -35.88 6.49 -7.10
N LEU A 389 -34.85 6.25 -7.93
CA LEU A 389 -34.73 5.04 -8.74
C LEU A 389 -34.47 3.77 -7.91
N SER A 390 -33.78 3.90 -6.77
CA SER A 390 -33.49 2.79 -5.87
C SER A 390 -34.74 2.19 -5.19
N GLY A 391 -35.83 2.97 -5.10
CA GLY A 391 -37.13 2.51 -4.59
C GLY A 391 -37.98 1.76 -5.62
N ALA A 392 -37.70 1.92 -6.93
CA ALA A 392 -38.57 1.44 -8.01
C ALA A 392 -38.08 0.15 -8.71
N ARG A 393 -36.88 -0.36 -8.41
CA ARG A 393 -36.30 -1.53 -9.11
C ARG A 393 -35.81 -2.62 -8.15
N ARG A 394 -36.71 -3.56 -7.81
CA ARG A 394 -36.36 -4.95 -7.44
C ARG A 394 -36.94 -5.99 -8.43
N GLY A 395 -37.18 -5.59 -9.69
CA GLY A 395 -37.83 -6.47 -10.69
C GLY A 395 -37.18 -6.53 -12.08
N ALA A 396 -36.11 -5.78 -12.38
CA ALA A 396 -35.53 -5.78 -13.73
C ALA A 396 -34.02 -5.49 -13.71
N ASP A 397 -33.26 -6.44 -13.18
CA ASP A 397 -31.80 -6.48 -13.30
C ASP A 397 -31.39 -7.09 -14.64
N ALA A 398 -31.38 -6.27 -15.69
CA ALA A 398 -30.70 -6.61 -16.94
C ALA A 398 -30.09 -5.37 -17.63
N GLU A 399 -30.77 -4.22 -17.61
CA GLU A 399 -30.31 -3.02 -18.31
C GLU A 399 -29.39 -2.10 -17.47
N ALA A 400 -29.44 -2.20 -16.13
CA ALA A 400 -28.56 -1.41 -15.26
C ALA A 400 -27.07 -1.81 -15.33
N ARG A 401 -26.74 -3.00 -15.89
CA ARG A 401 -25.35 -3.42 -16.12
C ARG A 401 -24.66 -2.65 -17.24
N VAL A 402 -25.40 -2.06 -18.18
CA VAL A 402 -24.82 -1.31 -19.31
C VAL A 402 -24.47 0.13 -18.89
N SER A 403 -25.32 0.79 -18.10
CA SER A 403 -25.01 2.12 -17.54
C SER A 403 -23.98 2.07 -16.40
N ARG A 404 -23.94 0.99 -15.60
CA ARG A 404 -22.84 0.77 -14.64
C ARG A 404 -21.49 0.59 -15.33
N ARG A 405 -21.42 0.05 -16.56
CA ARG A 405 -20.18 -0.01 -17.33
C ARG A 405 -19.70 1.36 -17.84
N ARG A 406 -20.60 2.31 -18.15
CA ARG A 406 -20.19 3.68 -18.49
C ARG A 406 -19.71 4.45 -17.26
N CYS A 407 -20.43 4.41 -16.14
CA CYS A 407 -20.02 5.15 -14.94
C CYS A 407 -18.83 4.50 -14.21
N SER A 408 -18.73 3.17 -14.21
CA SER A 408 -17.56 2.45 -13.67
C SER A 408 -16.33 2.59 -14.57
N ALA A 409 -16.48 2.78 -15.89
CA ALA A 409 -15.35 3.13 -16.76
C ALA A 409 -14.90 4.61 -16.57
N LEU A 410 -15.76 5.46 -16.00
CA LEU A 410 -15.49 6.88 -15.73
C LEU A 410 -15.01 7.14 -14.28
N THR A 411 -15.15 6.17 -13.36
CA THR A 411 -14.64 6.25 -11.97
C THR A 411 -13.47 5.29 -11.68
N THR A 412 -13.03 4.49 -12.66
CA THR A 412 -11.81 3.64 -12.55
C THR A 412 -10.56 4.25 -13.18
N ASN A 413 -10.55 5.57 -13.38
CA ASN A 413 -9.30 6.33 -13.48
C ASN A 413 -9.00 7.07 -12.17
N SER A 414 -9.45 6.53 -11.03
CA SER A 414 -8.72 6.70 -9.78
C SER A 414 -7.29 6.27 -10.06
N VAL A 415 -6.39 7.25 -10.25
CA VAL A 415 -4.94 7.09 -10.23
C VAL A 415 -4.54 5.66 -10.62
N ASN A 416 -4.48 5.36 -11.91
CA ASN A 416 -3.50 4.36 -12.35
C ASN A 416 -2.13 4.97 -12.03
N MET A 417 -1.79 5.04 -10.73
CA MET A 417 -0.42 4.87 -10.29
C MET A 417 -0.08 3.55 -10.95
N ALA A 418 0.66 3.64 -12.05
CA ALA A 418 1.21 2.48 -12.71
C ALA A 418 1.84 1.67 -11.59
N VAL A 419 1.18 0.56 -11.25
CA VAL A 419 1.62 -0.36 -10.23
C VAL A 419 3.05 -0.71 -10.64
N GLU A 420 4.02 -0.26 -9.84
CA GLU A 420 5.41 -0.24 -10.29
C GLU A 420 5.79 -1.65 -10.78
N PRO A 421 6.39 -1.81 -11.98
CA PRO A 421 6.60 -3.12 -12.57
C PRO A 421 7.42 -4.02 -11.65
N LEU A 422 7.28 -5.34 -11.81
CA LEU A 422 8.07 -6.31 -11.04
C LEU A 422 9.57 -6.00 -11.19
N LEU A 423 10.29 -5.93 -10.07
CA LEU A 423 11.70 -5.51 -9.97
C LEU A 423 11.96 -4.04 -10.37
N SER A 424 10.98 -3.17 -10.24
CA SER A 424 11.15 -1.72 -10.43
C SER A 424 11.94 -1.07 -9.30
N THR A 425 11.69 -1.48 -8.06
CA THR A 425 12.34 -0.90 -6.88
C THR A 425 13.69 -1.55 -6.59
N ARG A 426 14.62 -0.75 -6.05
CA ARG A 426 15.95 -1.25 -5.63
C ARG A 426 15.81 -2.34 -4.56
N THR A 427 14.80 -2.21 -3.70
CA THR A 427 14.50 -3.12 -2.60
C THR A 427 14.00 -4.47 -3.11
N GLN A 428 13.11 -4.49 -4.12
CA GLN A 428 12.69 -5.72 -4.79
C GLN A 428 13.89 -6.43 -5.47
N ARG A 429 14.75 -5.67 -6.15
CA ARG A 429 15.98 -6.21 -6.79
C ARG A 429 16.96 -6.76 -5.75
N ALA A 430 17.20 -6.02 -4.67
CA ALA A 430 18.12 -6.43 -3.62
C ALA A 430 17.62 -7.68 -2.88
N PHE A 431 16.32 -7.77 -2.61
CA PHE A 431 15.70 -8.96 -2.01
C PHE A 431 15.87 -10.19 -2.91
N ILE A 432 15.46 -10.12 -4.19
CA ILE A 432 15.59 -11.28 -5.09
C ILE A 432 17.06 -11.62 -5.37
N LEU A 433 17.94 -10.63 -5.46
CA LEU A 433 19.38 -10.83 -5.64
C LEU A 433 19.99 -11.55 -4.43
N THR A 434 19.58 -11.20 -3.22
CA THR A 434 20.06 -11.87 -1.98
C THR A 434 19.69 -13.35 -2.00
N VAL A 435 18.42 -13.68 -2.27
CA VAL A 435 17.94 -15.07 -2.37
C VAL A 435 18.64 -15.81 -3.51
N THR A 436 18.79 -15.17 -4.67
CA THR A 436 19.44 -15.77 -5.84
C THR A 436 20.92 -16.04 -5.58
N LEU A 437 21.64 -15.08 -4.99
CA LEU A 437 23.07 -15.20 -4.71
C LEU A 437 23.32 -16.30 -3.67
N GLN A 438 22.54 -16.34 -2.60
CA GLN A 438 22.58 -17.44 -1.62
C GLN A 438 22.34 -18.78 -2.31
N ALA A 439 21.25 -18.91 -3.08
CA ALA A 439 20.92 -20.16 -3.76
C ALA A 439 22.05 -20.63 -4.69
N ILE A 440 22.66 -19.72 -5.45
CA ILE A 440 23.83 -20.02 -6.30
C ILE A 440 25.00 -20.49 -5.46
N ILE A 441 25.35 -19.79 -4.37
CA ILE A 441 26.48 -20.17 -3.52
C ILE A 441 26.24 -21.56 -2.90
N VAL A 442 25.06 -21.81 -2.35
CA VAL A 442 24.73 -23.10 -1.73
C VAL A 442 24.71 -24.22 -2.78
N LEU A 443 24.08 -24.01 -3.94
CA LEU A 443 24.02 -25.01 -5.01
C LEU A 443 25.40 -25.31 -5.60
N THR A 444 26.25 -24.29 -5.81
CA THR A 444 27.61 -24.50 -6.32
C THR A 444 28.50 -25.21 -5.30
N MET A 445 28.38 -24.88 -4.02
CA MET A 445 29.07 -25.62 -2.95
C MET A 445 28.63 -27.08 -2.87
N VAL A 446 27.37 -27.36 -3.23
CA VAL A 446 26.80 -28.71 -3.32
C VAL A 446 27.27 -29.43 -4.60
N GLU A 447 27.32 -28.75 -5.75
CA GLU A 447 27.60 -29.32 -7.08
C GLU A 447 29.09 -29.58 -7.34
N VAL A 448 29.99 -28.68 -6.91
CA VAL A 448 31.45 -28.72 -7.18
C VAL A 448 32.16 -29.97 -6.59
N ARG A 449 31.44 -30.81 -5.84
CA ARG A 449 31.97 -32.08 -5.31
C ARG A 449 31.07 -33.30 -5.58
N VAL A 450 30.09 -33.23 -6.49
CA VAL A 450 29.23 -34.38 -6.86
C VAL A 450 29.95 -35.42 -7.75
N ASP A 451 31.22 -35.22 -8.09
CA ASP A 451 32.09 -36.23 -8.74
C ASP A 451 32.44 -37.45 -7.83
N PHE A 452 31.62 -37.74 -6.82
CA PHE A 452 31.65 -38.99 -6.03
C PHE A 452 30.88 -40.14 -6.71
N SER A 453 30.73 -40.13 -8.04
CA SER A 453 29.91 -41.07 -8.81
C SER A 453 30.42 -42.52 -8.85
N SER A 454 31.30 -42.94 -7.94
CA SER A 454 31.87 -44.30 -7.91
C SER A 454 31.66 -45.07 -6.59
N THR A 455 30.99 -44.51 -5.57
CA THR A 455 30.74 -45.24 -4.30
C THR A 455 29.27 -45.31 -3.93
N SER A 456 28.60 -46.35 -4.43
CA SER A 456 27.16 -46.62 -4.30
C SER A 456 26.68 -47.06 -2.91
N SER A 457 27.41 -46.78 -1.82
CA SER A 457 27.13 -47.40 -0.51
C SER A 457 26.32 -46.55 0.48
N TYR A 458 26.08 -45.26 0.23
CA TYR A 458 25.36 -44.39 1.18
C TYR A 458 24.32 -43.50 0.49
N LYS A 459 23.04 -43.90 0.59
CA LYS A 459 21.89 -43.21 -0.04
C LYS A 459 21.50 -41.89 0.64
N THR A 460 21.99 -41.67 1.87
CA THR A 460 21.64 -40.54 2.73
C THR A 460 22.19 -39.21 2.21
N LEU A 461 23.45 -39.18 1.76
CA LEU A 461 24.09 -37.95 1.27
C LEU A 461 23.45 -37.42 -0.03
N PRO A 462 23.21 -38.23 -1.08
CA PRO A 462 22.49 -37.75 -2.27
C PRO A 462 21.07 -37.26 -1.97
N CYS A 463 20.38 -37.86 -0.98
CA CYS A 463 19.06 -37.42 -0.56
C CYS A 463 19.10 -36.00 0.03
N TYR A 464 20.08 -35.72 0.90
CA TYR A 464 20.25 -34.40 1.50
C TYR A 464 20.58 -33.31 0.48
N LEU A 465 21.49 -33.59 -0.45
CA LEU A 465 21.84 -32.65 -1.52
C LEU A 465 20.63 -32.37 -2.42
N ALA A 466 19.86 -33.39 -2.78
CA ALA A 466 18.64 -33.23 -3.56
C ALA A 466 17.56 -32.42 -2.80
N LEU A 467 17.41 -32.62 -1.48
CA LEU A 467 16.47 -31.84 -0.66
C LEU A 467 16.87 -30.38 -0.56
N PHE A 468 18.16 -30.11 -0.36
CA PHE A 468 18.66 -28.74 -0.31
C PHE A 468 18.49 -28.04 -1.65
N ALA A 469 18.85 -28.69 -2.74
CA ALA A 469 18.65 -28.11 -4.07
C ALA A 469 17.17 -27.82 -4.35
N PHE A 470 16.28 -28.75 -3.99
CA PHE A 470 14.85 -28.53 -4.12
C PHE A 470 14.33 -27.39 -3.25
N ALA A 471 14.82 -27.26 -2.01
CA ALA A 471 14.45 -26.19 -1.10
C ALA A 471 14.91 -24.80 -1.56
N GLU A 472 16.14 -24.67 -2.03
CA GLU A 472 16.70 -23.41 -2.55
C GLU A 472 15.96 -22.95 -3.82
N ILE A 473 15.68 -23.88 -4.75
CA ILE A 473 14.89 -23.58 -5.95
C ILE A 473 13.46 -23.19 -5.59
N PHE A 474 12.85 -23.90 -4.64
CA PHE A 474 11.50 -23.61 -4.18
C PHE A 474 11.45 -22.24 -3.47
N GLU A 475 12.42 -21.91 -2.63
CA GLU A 475 12.53 -20.61 -1.99
C GLU A 475 12.64 -19.47 -3.02
N LEU A 476 13.49 -19.63 -4.04
CA LEU A 476 13.62 -18.65 -5.12
C LEU A 476 12.30 -18.46 -5.88
N PHE A 477 11.61 -19.56 -6.19
CA PHE A 477 10.29 -19.51 -6.83
C PHE A 477 9.27 -18.78 -5.94
N MET A 478 9.26 -19.08 -4.64
CA MET A 478 8.35 -18.45 -3.68
C MET A 478 8.67 -16.98 -3.43
N ALA A 479 9.94 -16.59 -3.46
CA ALA A 479 10.37 -15.20 -3.39
C ALA A 479 9.88 -14.43 -4.63
N PHE A 480 10.09 -14.98 -5.82
CA PHE A 480 9.61 -14.39 -7.06
C PHE A 480 8.09 -14.27 -7.11
N ASP A 481 7.38 -15.33 -6.74
CA ASP A 481 5.92 -15.36 -6.70
C ASP A 481 5.35 -14.36 -5.67
N ALA A 482 5.98 -14.21 -4.50
CA ALA A 482 5.59 -13.24 -3.49
C ALA A 482 5.73 -11.80 -4.00
N LEU A 483 6.81 -11.48 -4.72
CA LEU A 483 7.00 -10.18 -5.35
C LEU A 483 6.00 -9.95 -6.50
N ARG A 484 5.84 -10.94 -7.40
CA ARG A 484 4.97 -10.85 -8.58
C ARG A 484 3.51 -10.64 -8.19
N LEU A 485 3.02 -11.39 -7.20
CA LEU A 485 1.65 -11.33 -6.73
C LEU A 485 1.46 -10.30 -5.60
N ARG A 486 2.51 -9.59 -5.20
CA ARG A 486 2.53 -8.63 -4.08
C ARG A 486 1.91 -9.23 -2.82
N ASN A 487 2.24 -10.50 -2.57
CA ASN A 487 1.67 -11.28 -1.48
C ASN A 487 2.44 -11.01 -0.19
N THR A 488 1.96 -10.03 0.58
CA THR A 488 2.55 -9.62 1.85
C THR A 488 2.58 -10.74 2.89
N ILE A 489 1.59 -11.64 2.87
CA ILE A 489 1.53 -12.80 3.78
C ILE A 489 2.64 -13.80 3.47
N GLN A 490 2.86 -14.08 2.18
CA GLN A 490 3.96 -14.96 1.75
C GLN A 490 5.32 -14.36 2.13
N LEU A 491 5.50 -13.06 1.88
CA LEU A 491 6.74 -12.34 2.10
C LEU A 491 7.12 -12.17 3.58
N MET A 492 6.16 -11.78 4.43
CA MET A 492 6.40 -11.51 5.86
C MET A 492 6.21 -12.74 6.75
N GLY A 493 5.26 -13.59 6.39
CA GLY A 493 4.82 -14.69 7.22
C GLY A 493 5.64 -15.95 6.96
N ILE A 494 5.37 -16.58 5.81
CA ILE A 494 5.76 -17.98 5.64
C ILE A 494 7.18 -18.11 5.08
N LEU A 495 7.64 -17.22 4.20
CA LEU A 495 8.99 -17.30 3.61
C LEU A 495 10.11 -17.13 4.66
N PRO A 496 10.10 -16.14 5.57
CA PRO A 496 11.13 -16.02 6.60
C PRO A 496 11.13 -17.19 7.59
N VAL A 497 9.96 -17.78 7.86
CA VAL A 497 9.83 -18.97 8.71
C VAL A 497 10.39 -20.21 8.00
N PHE A 498 10.11 -20.36 6.71
CA PHE A 498 10.67 -21.44 5.90
C PHE A 498 12.19 -21.36 5.84
N HIS A 499 12.73 -20.17 5.62
CA HIS A 499 14.17 -19.94 5.59
C HIS A 499 14.83 -20.25 6.94
N MET A 500 14.21 -19.85 8.06
CA MET A 500 14.67 -20.25 9.40
C MET A 500 14.68 -21.77 9.58
N ALA A 501 13.66 -22.47 9.04
CA ALA A 501 13.62 -23.93 9.05
C ALA A 501 14.76 -24.54 8.21
N LEU A 502 15.20 -23.90 7.11
CA LEU A 502 16.38 -24.32 6.35
C LEU A 502 17.67 -24.20 7.15
N ILE A 503 17.83 -23.14 7.97
CA ILE A 503 18.98 -23.00 8.88
C ILE A 503 19.02 -24.16 9.88
N VAL A 504 17.88 -24.47 10.51
CA VAL A 504 17.77 -25.58 11.47
C VAL A 504 18.06 -26.92 10.78
N PHE A 505 17.52 -27.12 9.57
CA PHE A 505 17.76 -28.32 8.79
C PHE A 505 19.24 -28.49 8.40
N ALA A 506 19.90 -27.41 7.97
CA ALA A 506 21.33 -27.39 7.66
C ALA A 506 22.19 -27.76 8.89
N ALA A 507 21.83 -27.23 10.06
CA ALA A 507 22.52 -27.57 11.30
C ALA A 507 22.38 -29.05 11.70
N ILE A 508 21.17 -29.63 11.53
CA ILE A 508 20.92 -31.04 11.84
C ILE A 508 21.72 -31.98 10.92
N GLN A 509 21.85 -31.61 9.64
CA GLN A 509 22.58 -32.44 8.67
C GLN A 509 24.06 -32.61 8.98
N ILE A 510 24.70 -31.70 9.72
CA ILE A 510 26.10 -31.85 10.14
C ILE A 510 26.26 -33.15 10.93
N LYS A 511 25.34 -33.41 11.86
CA LYS A 511 25.35 -34.60 12.71
C LYS A 511 24.90 -35.83 11.93
N GLU A 512 23.80 -35.75 11.19
CA GLU A 512 23.29 -36.91 10.44
C GLU A 512 24.26 -37.38 9.35
N THR A 513 24.99 -36.46 8.71
CA THR A 513 26.05 -36.81 7.75
C THR A 513 27.24 -37.48 8.45
N LYS A 514 27.59 -37.06 9.68
CA LYS A 514 28.60 -37.75 10.48
C LYS A 514 28.15 -39.17 10.82
N ASP A 515 26.93 -39.33 11.33
CA ASP A 515 26.36 -40.63 11.72
C ASP A 515 26.20 -41.57 10.51
N ALA A 516 26.00 -41.03 9.30
CA ALA A 516 25.90 -41.80 8.08
C ALA A 516 27.26 -42.24 7.50
N LEU A 517 28.30 -41.41 7.62
CA LEU A 517 29.64 -41.70 7.08
C LEU A 517 30.52 -42.45 8.08
N VAL A 518 30.58 -42.00 9.34
CA VAL A 518 31.50 -42.51 10.36
C VAL A 518 30.86 -43.68 11.10
N SER A 519 31.17 -44.90 10.67
CA SER A 519 30.63 -46.13 11.26
C SER A 519 31.63 -46.95 12.08
N LYS A 520 32.93 -46.64 11.98
CA LYS A 520 34.01 -47.34 12.69
C LYS A 520 34.46 -46.55 13.91
N SER A 521 34.92 -47.23 14.96
CA SER A 521 35.48 -46.58 16.14
C SER A 521 36.88 -46.03 15.87
N ALA A 522 37.32 -45.05 16.66
CA ALA A 522 38.66 -44.46 16.54
C ALA A 522 39.79 -45.51 16.62
N ALA A 523 39.61 -46.56 17.41
CA ALA A 523 40.57 -47.67 17.52
C ALA A 523 40.64 -48.52 16.24
N GLU A 524 39.50 -48.76 15.58
CA GLU A 524 39.44 -49.50 14.31
C GLU A 524 40.02 -48.70 13.15
N CYS A 525 39.82 -47.37 13.17
CA CYS A 525 40.37 -46.46 12.18
C CYS A 525 41.88 -46.27 12.32
N ALA A 526 42.42 -46.38 13.55
CA ALA A 526 43.86 -46.41 13.80
C ALA A 526 44.51 -47.72 13.31
N ALA A 527 43.78 -48.83 13.30
CA ALA A 527 44.27 -50.12 12.83
C ALA A 527 44.14 -50.30 11.30
N HIS A 528 43.03 -49.86 10.70
CA HIS A 528 42.80 -49.91 9.26
C HIS A 528 41.97 -48.71 8.79
N PHE A 529 42.66 -47.72 8.22
CA PHE A 529 42.05 -46.48 7.78
C PHE A 529 41.18 -46.69 6.54
N ASP A 530 39.90 -46.33 6.67
CA ASP A 530 38.92 -46.34 5.59
C ASP A 530 38.52 -44.89 5.29
N MET A 531 38.77 -44.45 4.06
CA MET A 531 38.54 -43.07 3.63
C MET A 531 37.07 -42.63 3.82
N ILE A 532 36.12 -43.55 3.83
CA ILE A 532 34.68 -43.25 3.90
C ILE A 532 34.16 -43.42 5.34
N ARG A 533 34.63 -44.45 6.06
CA ARG A 533 34.04 -44.90 7.33
C ARG A 533 34.66 -44.36 8.61
N CYS A 534 35.76 -43.62 8.49
CA CYS A 534 36.53 -43.11 9.62
C CYS A 534 36.47 -41.58 9.76
N ASP A 535 36.62 -41.06 10.97
CA ASP A 535 36.91 -39.64 11.22
C ASP A 535 38.41 -39.42 11.49
N GLY A 536 39.11 -38.78 10.55
CA GLY A 536 40.55 -38.55 10.67
C GLY A 536 41.15 -37.93 9.42
N SER A 537 42.44 -37.56 9.50
CA SER A 537 43.17 -36.87 8.43
C SER A 537 43.11 -37.64 7.10
N GLY A 538 42.46 -37.08 6.08
CA GLY A 538 42.25 -37.68 4.77
C GLY A 538 40.92 -38.41 4.60
N SER A 539 39.98 -38.31 5.56
CA SER A 539 38.65 -38.91 5.44
C SER A 539 37.66 -38.03 4.68
N LEU A 540 36.63 -38.66 4.11
CA LEU A 540 35.57 -37.99 3.37
C LEU A 540 34.80 -37.00 4.26
N TYR A 541 34.57 -37.37 5.54
CA TYR A 541 33.88 -36.49 6.48
C TYR A 541 34.70 -35.22 6.79
N GLU A 542 36.01 -35.35 7.01
CA GLU A 542 36.89 -34.18 7.23
C GLU A 542 36.87 -33.22 6.02
N SER A 543 36.84 -33.78 4.81
CA SER A 543 36.77 -32.98 3.58
C SER A 543 35.43 -32.24 3.41
N VAL A 544 34.31 -32.84 3.84
CA VAL A 544 32.95 -32.29 3.64
C VAL A 544 32.49 -31.44 4.84
N GLN A 545 33.02 -31.67 6.04
CA GLN A 545 32.62 -31.00 7.28
C GLN A 545 32.68 -29.45 7.20
N PRO A 546 33.72 -28.81 6.62
CA PRO A 546 33.75 -27.35 6.50
C PRO A 546 32.58 -26.81 5.68
N PHE A 547 32.17 -27.51 4.62
CA PHE A 547 31.05 -27.09 3.77
C PHE A 547 29.72 -27.21 4.52
N LEU A 548 29.51 -28.28 5.28
CA LEU A 548 28.32 -28.47 6.11
C LEU A 548 28.18 -27.41 7.21
N ILE A 549 29.29 -26.79 7.65
CA ILE A 549 29.29 -25.69 8.63
C ILE A 549 29.09 -24.33 7.94
N VAL A 550 29.70 -24.10 6.78
CA VAL A 550 29.60 -22.83 6.07
C VAL A 550 28.19 -22.58 5.52
N VAL A 551 27.52 -23.62 5.01
CA VAL A 551 26.15 -23.52 4.47
C VAL A 551 25.15 -22.88 5.45
N PRO A 552 24.96 -23.37 6.70
CA PRO A 552 24.04 -22.73 7.64
C PRO A 552 24.44 -21.30 8.00
N CYS A 553 25.74 -20.96 8.00
CA CYS A 553 26.19 -19.58 8.24
C CYS A 553 25.80 -18.63 7.10
N ILE A 554 25.92 -19.07 5.84
CA ILE A 554 25.53 -18.27 4.67
C ILE A 554 24.01 -18.08 4.63
N ILE A 555 23.25 -19.14 4.86
CA ILE A 555 21.79 -19.08 4.94
C ILE A 555 21.37 -18.14 6.09
N ALA A 556 21.97 -18.25 7.28
CA ALA A 556 21.67 -17.35 8.40
C ALA A 556 21.99 -15.87 8.09
N ALA A 557 23.09 -15.59 7.39
CA ALA A 557 23.43 -14.23 6.96
C ALA A 557 22.41 -13.69 5.94
N ALA A 558 22.00 -14.53 4.97
CA ALA A 558 20.96 -14.19 4.00
C ALA A 558 19.62 -13.91 4.69
N TRP A 559 19.25 -14.68 5.71
CA TRP A 559 18.04 -14.47 6.50
C TRP A 559 17.96 -13.07 7.13
N LEU A 560 19.06 -12.60 7.73
CA LEU A 560 19.12 -11.26 8.33
C LEU A 560 18.98 -10.17 7.27
N ALA A 561 19.63 -10.33 6.12
CA ALA A 561 19.49 -9.42 4.98
C ALA A 561 18.06 -9.42 4.42
N MET A 562 17.43 -10.60 4.29
CA MET A 562 16.04 -10.71 3.86
C MET A 562 15.09 -10.00 4.83
N MET A 563 15.24 -10.20 6.15
CA MET A 563 14.40 -9.54 7.16
C MET A 563 14.47 -8.01 7.06
N PHE A 564 15.64 -7.46 6.73
CA PHE A 564 15.81 -6.03 6.48
C PHE A 564 14.97 -5.56 5.27
N PHE A 565 15.07 -6.24 4.12
CA PHE A 565 14.33 -5.86 2.91
C PHE A 565 12.82 -6.12 3.01
N VAL A 566 12.41 -7.18 3.68
CA VAL A 566 10.99 -7.56 3.89
C VAL A 566 10.22 -6.46 4.63
N LYS A 567 10.84 -5.81 5.62
CA LYS A 567 10.25 -4.68 6.34
C LYS A 567 9.92 -3.50 5.41
N GLU A 568 10.81 -3.20 4.47
CA GLU A 568 10.63 -2.10 3.52
C GLU A 568 9.58 -2.44 2.45
N LEU A 569 9.64 -3.67 1.91
CA LEU A 569 8.67 -4.21 0.96
C LEU A 569 7.25 -4.30 1.55
N TYR A 570 7.10 -4.54 2.86
CA TYR A 570 5.81 -4.52 3.53
C TYR A 570 5.10 -3.16 3.38
N SER A 571 5.86 -2.09 3.56
CA SER A 571 5.32 -0.74 3.40
C SER A 571 4.89 -0.47 1.96
N GLU A 572 5.67 -0.94 0.99
CA GLU A 572 5.42 -0.80 -0.44
C GLU A 572 4.16 -1.56 -0.88
N PHE A 573 4.00 -2.81 -0.44
CA PHE A 573 2.87 -3.67 -0.83
C PHE A 573 1.59 -3.37 -0.05
N GLY A 574 1.70 -2.90 1.20
CA GLY A 574 0.54 -2.52 2.02
C GLY A 574 -0.31 -1.40 1.39
N TRP A 575 0.35 -0.41 0.77
CA TRP A 575 -0.33 0.65 0.03
C TRP A 575 -1.01 0.13 -1.25
N ALA A 576 -0.35 -0.76 -1.99
CA ALA A 576 -0.94 -1.33 -3.21
C ALA A 576 -2.20 -2.17 -2.94
N ILE A 577 -2.21 -2.98 -1.87
CA ILE A 577 -3.36 -3.80 -1.48
C ILE A 577 -4.55 -2.95 -1.03
N PHE A 578 -4.30 -1.80 -0.39
CA PHE A 578 -5.35 -0.86 0.02
C PHE A 578 -6.19 -0.38 -1.17
N HIS A 579 -5.55 -0.11 -2.32
CA HIS A 579 -6.22 0.36 -3.53
C HIS A 579 -6.95 -0.75 -4.30
N VAL A 580 -6.45 -2.00 -4.26
CA VAL A 580 -7.06 -3.12 -5.00
C VAL A 580 -8.30 -3.69 -4.29
N VAL A 581 -8.28 -3.79 -2.96
CA VAL A 581 -9.36 -4.41 -2.17
C VAL A 581 -10.41 -3.38 -1.72
N GLY A 582 -10.10 -2.08 -1.84
CA GLY A 582 -10.95 -0.99 -1.37
C GLY A 582 -10.93 -0.81 0.16
N ALA A 583 -11.72 0.13 0.68
CA ALA A 583 -11.72 0.48 2.10
C ALA A 583 -12.47 -0.51 3.02
N ASN A 584 -13.20 -1.50 2.47
CA ASN A 584 -14.03 -2.41 3.26
C ASN A 584 -13.17 -3.41 4.09
N PRO A 585 -13.22 -3.38 5.44
CA PRO A 585 -12.39 -4.22 6.29
C PRO A 585 -12.71 -5.72 6.17
N LYS A 586 -13.96 -6.09 5.88
CA LYS A 586 -14.38 -7.48 5.72
C LYS A 586 -13.80 -8.10 4.45
N MET A 587 -13.80 -7.36 3.34
CA MET A 587 -13.18 -7.79 2.09
C MET A 587 -11.67 -8.00 2.25
N LYS A 588 -10.99 -7.12 2.99
CA LYS A 588 -9.56 -7.29 3.34
C LYS A 588 -9.33 -8.58 4.13
N LYS A 589 -10.15 -8.85 5.14
CA LYS A 589 -10.02 -10.06 5.96
C LYS A 589 -10.27 -11.34 5.15
N MET A 590 -11.30 -11.37 4.30
CA MET A 590 -11.57 -12.53 3.41
C MET A 590 -10.45 -12.73 2.38
N TYR A 591 -9.91 -11.64 1.81
CA TYR A 591 -8.78 -11.70 0.89
C TYR A 591 -7.49 -12.21 1.57
N GLN A 592 -7.24 -11.81 2.82
CA GLN A 592 -6.13 -12.32 3.62
C GLN A 592 -6.23 -13.84 3.82
N TRP A 593 -7.38 -14.37 4.23
CA TRP A 593 -7.58 -15.82 4.38
C TRP A 593 -7.37 -16.58 3.07
N TYR A 594 -7.83 -16.02 1.95
CA TYR A 594 -7.58 -16.56 0.62
C TYR A 594 -6.08 -16.62 0.28
N GLN A 595 -5.33 -15.54 0.52
CA GLN A 595 -3.88 -15.52 0.31
C GLN A 595 -3.15 -16.50 1.21
N ILE A 596 -3.55 -16.60 2.49
CA ILE A 596 -3.01 -17.61 3.43
C ILE A 596 -3.21 -19.01 2.87
N LEU A 597 -4.41 -19.35 2.40
CA LEU A 597 -4.70 -20.68 1.86
C LEU A 597 -3.84 -21.02 0.63
N LEU A 598 -3.68 -20.08 -0.29
CA LEU A 598 -2.83 -20.29 -1.47
C LEU A 598 -1.36 -20.49 -1.09
N CYS A 599 -0.87 -19.77 -0.09
CA CYS A 599 0.48 -20.01 0.42
C CYS A 599 0.59 -21.41 1.04
N LEU A 600 -0.33 -21.78 1.91
CA LEU A 600 -0.32 -23.09 2.56
C LEU A 600 -0.32 -24.25 1.55
N LEU A 601 -1.13 -24.18 0.48
CA LEU A 601 -1.16 -25.18 -0.59
C LEU A 601 0.19 -25.32 -1.32
N LYS A 602 0.94 -24.22 -1.50
CA LYS A 602 2.29 -24.25 -2.11
C LYS A 602 3.30 -24.92 -1.18
N PHE A 603 3.22 -24.67 0.12
CA PHE A 603 4.09 -25.33 1.11
C PHE A 603 3.70 -26.80 1.34
N ASP A 604 2.42 -27.15 1.27
CA ASP A 604 1.98 -28.55 1.26
C ASP A 604 2.60 -29.34 0.10
N PHE A 605 2.67 -28.73 -1.10
CA PHE A 605 3.39 -29.30 -2.23
C PHE A 605 4.86 -29.58 -1.89
N PHE A 606 5.58 -28.58 -1.35
CA PHE A 606 7.00 -28.72 -1.00
C PHE A 606 7.22 -29.85 0.01
N PHE A 607 6.50 -29.82 1.14
CA PHE A 607 6.70 -30.79 2.21
C PHE A 607 6.26 -32.21 1.81
N PHE A 608 5.22 -32.34 0.99
CA PHE A 608 4.83 -33.63 0.41
C PHE A 608 5.94 -34.20 -0.49
N VAL A 609 6.46 -33.40 -1.42
CA VAL A 609 7.56 -33.83 -2.31
C VAL A 609 8.82 -34.14 -1.51
N ALA A 610 9.16 -33.33 -0.51
CA ALA A 610 10.34 -33.55 0.33
C ALA A 610 10.24 -34.86 1.15
N VAL A 611 9.09 -35.11 1.80
CA VAL A 611 8.87 -36.36 2.57
C VAL A 611 8.84 -37.57 1.65
N THR A 612 8.18 -37.49 0.49
CA THR A 612 8.13 -38.61 -0.47
C THR A 612 9.50 -38.91 -1.06
N MET A 613 10.30 -37.89 -1.38
CA MET A 613 11.67 -38.05 -1.85
C MET A 613 12.56 -38.71 -0.80
N GLN A 614 12.49 -38.27 0.46
CA GLN A 614 13.21 -38.90 1.58
C GLN A 614 12.88 -40.39 1.74
N LEU A 615 11.59 -40.72 1.67
CA LEU A 615 11.14 -42.10 1.79
C LEU A 615 11.58 -42.96 0.61
N LEU A 616 11.51 -42.45 -0.63
CA LEU A 616 11.88 -43.22 -1.83
C LEU A 616 13.39 -43.44 -1.96
N ILE A 617 14.20 -42.44 -1.61
CA ILE A 617 15.66 -42.52 -1.77
C ILE A 617 16.29 -43.32 -0.63
N VAL A 618 15.90 -43.06 0.62
CA VAL A 618 16.62 -43.59 1.79
C VAL A 618 15.96 -44.84 2.38
N VAL A 619 14.64 -44.86 2.47
CA VAL A 619 13.93 -45.82 3.33
C VAL A 619 13.35 -47.00 2.55
N LEU A 620 12.64 -46.74 1.46
CA LEU A 620 11.83 -47.75 0.79
C LEU A 620 12.69 -48.71 -0.04
N VAL A 621 12.39 -50.00 0.11
CA VAL A 621 12.97 -51.07 -0.70
C VAL A 621 12.22 -51.13 -2.04
N ARG A 622 12.95 -51.16 -3.16
CA ARG A 622 12.38 -51.08 -4.52
C ARG A 622 11.32 -52.14 -4.85
N ASN A 623 11.33 -53.29 -4.17
CA ASN A 623 10.41 -54.42 -4.41
C ASN A 623 9.25 -54.52 -3.39
N SER A 624 8.99 -53.48 -2.58
CA SER A 624 7.86 -53.49 -1.64
C SER A 624 6.60 -52.89 -2.26
N ALA A 625 5.43 -53.37 -1.84
CA ALA A 625 4.14 -52.77 -2.23
C ALA A 625 4.07 -51.28 -1.83
N GLU A 626 4.72 -50.91 -0.72
CA GLU A 626 4.77 -49.54 -0.21
C GLU A 626 5.53 -48.58 -1.15
N PHE A 627 6.58 -49.07 -1.83
CA PHE A 627 7.30 -48.30 -2.83
C PHE A 627 6.40 -47.98 -4.03
N GLY A 628 5.68 -48.98 -4.55
CA GLY A 628 4.72 -48.79 -5.64
C GLY A 628 3.57 -47.83 -5.29
N VAL A 629 2.98 -47.99 -4.10
CA VAL A 629 1.90 -47.10 -3.62
C VAL A 629 2.40 -45.67 -3.43
N THR A 630 3.61 -45.47 -2.90
CA THR A 630 4.19 -44.13 -2.72
C THR A 630 4.42 -43.43 -4.06
N ILE A 631 4.89 -44.14 -5.08
CA ILE A 631 5.07 -43.59 -6.43
C ILE A 631 3.72 -43.23 -7.06
N ALA A 632 2.73 -44.12 -6.96
CA ALA A 632 1.40 -43.88 -7.51
C ALA A 632 0.67 -42.71 -6.82
N ALA A 633 0.95 -42.46 -5.54
CA ALA A 633 0.36 -41.36 -4.78
C ALA A 633 0.86 -39.97 -5.21
N ILE A 634 2.08 -39.85 -5.77
CA ILE A 634 2.66 -38.57 -6.19
C ILE A 634 1.74 -37.83 -7.19
N PRO A 635 1.43 -38.37 -8.38
CA PRO A 635 0.60 -37.66 -9.35
C PRO A 635 -0.81 -37.38 -8.81
N VAL A 636 -1.37 -38.28 -8.01
CA VAL A 636 -2.70 -38.11 -7.41
C VAL A 636 -2.73 -36.89 -6.48
N VAL A 637 -1.77 -36.78 -5.56
CA VAL A 637 -1.71 -35.65 -4.61
C VAL A 637 -1.42 -34.34 -5.33
N LEU A 638 -0.54 -34.33 -6.34
CA LEU A 638 -0.25 -33.13 -7.13
C LEU A 638 -1.49 -32.61 -7.87
N VAL A 639 -2.27 -33.51 -8.47
CA VAL A 639 -3.55 -33.15 -9.12
C VAL A 639 -4.54 -32.62 -8.08
N LEU A 640 -4.66 -33.25 -6.92
CA LEU A 640 -5.56 -32.79 -5.86
C LEU A 640 -5.20 -31.39 -5.35
N LEU A 641 -3.91 -31.09 -5.16
CA LEU A 641 -3.44 -29.75 -4.77
C LEU A 641 -3.77 -28.71 -5.85
N ALA A 642 -3.54 -29.03 -7.13
CA ALA A 642 -3.90 -28.14 -8.23
C ALA A 642 -5.42 -27.89 -8.31
N LEU A 643 -6.23 -28.93 -8.12
CA LEU A 643 -7.68 -28.81 -8.06
C LEU A 643 -8.15 -27.96 -6.86
N ALA A 644 -7.49 -28.06 -5.71
CA ALA A 644 -7.79 -27.22 -4.54
C ALA A 644 -7.49 -25.73 -4.82
N VAL A 645 -6.38 -25.42 -5.51
CA VAL A 645 -6.08 -24.05 -5.96
C VAL A 645 -7.15 -23.54 -6.92
N LEU A 646 -7.57 -24.35 -7.90
CA LEU A 646 -8.62 -23.97 -8.83
C LEU A 646 -9.97 -23.78 -8.12
N ALA A 647 -10.29 -24.62 -7.14
CA ALA A 647 -11.51 -24.54 -6.36
C ALA A 647 -11.61 -23.23 -5.58
N VAL A 648 -10.54 -22.79 -4.90
CA VAL A 648 -10.54 -21.54 -4.14
C VAL A 648 -10.50 -20.29 -5.03
N GLN A 649 -9.78 -20.36 -6.17
CA GLN A 649 -9.71 -19.26 -7.14
C GLN A 649 -11.05 -19.01 -7.83
N ARG A 650 -11.75 -20.08 -8.22
CA ARG A 650 -13.02 -19.99 -8.95
C ARG A 650 -14.27 -20.13 -8.07
N GLU A 651 -14.09 -20.34 -6.77
CA GLU A 651 -15.16 -20.57 -5.79
C GLU A 651 -16.05 -21.78 -6.14
N ILE A 652 -15.43 -22.86 -6.63
CA ILE A 652 -16.14 -24.09 -7.03
C ILE A 652 -16.40 -24.96 -5.81
N LYS A 653 -17.64 -24.92 -5.30
CA LYS A 653 -18.02 -25.56 -4.03
C LYS A 653 -17.78 -27.09 -4.01
N TRP A 654 -18.24 -27.81 -5.02
CA TRP A 654 -18.12 -29.27 -5.05
C TRP A 654 -16.65 -29.73 -5.06
N LEU A 655 -15.80 -29.01 -5.81
CA LEU A 655 -14.38 -29.30 -5.90
C LEU A 655 -13.65 -29.00 -4.58
N MET A 656 -14.03 -27.91 -3.91
CA MET A 656 -13.52 -27.57 -2.58
C MET A 656 -13.94 -28.61 -1.53
N SER A 657 -15.18 -29.09 -1.57
CA SER A 657 -15.66 -30.16 -0.68
C SER A 657 -14.86 -31.45 -0.86
N ILE A 658 -14.60 -31.86 -2.11
CA ILE A 658 -13.75 -33.04 -2.38
C ILE A 658 -12.35 -32.84 -1.82
N ALA A 659 -11.74 -31.66 -2.04
CA ALA A 659 -10.42 -31.35 -1.53
C ALA A 659 -10.36 -31.42 0.02
N LEU A 660 -11.35 -30.84 0.71
CA LEU A 660 -11.42 -30.86 2.18
C LEU A 660 -11.63 -32.27 2.74
N VAL A 661 -12.47 -33.09 2.10
CA VAL A 661 -12.67 -34.50 2.48
C VAL A 661 -11.37 -35.30 2.31
N MET A 662 -10.66 -35.10 1.19
CA MET A 662 -9.37 -35.76 0.94
C MET A 662 -8.28 -35.31 1.91
N MET A 663 -8.22 -34.01 2.26
CA MET A 663 -7.31 -33.50 3.29
C MET A 663 -7.62 -34.11 4.66
N LEU A 664 -8.90 -34.24 5.01
CA LEU A 664 -9.33 -34.89 6.26
C LEU A 664 -8.96 -36.37 6.27
N ALA A 665 -9.10 -37.08 5.15
CA ALA A 665 -8.65 -38.46 5.00
C ALA A 665 -7.12 -38.58 5.16
N ALA A 666 -6.35 -37.67 4.56
CA ALA A 666 -4.90 -37.61 4.71
C ALA A 666 -4.47 -37.29 6.16
N LEU A 667 -5.20 -36.43 6.88
CA LEU A 667 -4.98 -36.18 8.31
C LEU A 667 -5.33 -37.41 9.17
N SER A 668 -6.36 -38.19 8.79
CA SER A 668 -6.76 -39.40 9.50
C SER A 668 -5.68 -40.49 9.51
N TYR A 669 -4.82 -40.53 8.48
CA TYR A 669 -3.66 -41.42 8.40
C TYR A 669 -2.64 -41.18 9.54
N PHE A 670 -2.67 -40.00 10.18
CA PHE A 670 -1.83 -39.63 11.33
C PHE A 670 -2.56 -39.69 12.70
N ARG A 671 -3.88 -39.95 12.72
CA ARG A 671 -4.77 -39.68 13.89
C ARG A 671 -4.53 -40.53 15.14
N LYS A 672 -3.91 -41.71 15.07
CA LYS A 672 -3.65 -42.52 16.28
C LYS A 672 -2.48 -42.01 17.13
N LEU A 673 -1.88 -40.85 16.81
CA LEU A 673 -0.92 -40.18 17.69
C LEU A 673 -1.59 -39.45 18.87
N PHE A 674 -2.84 -38.96 18.73
CA PHE A 674 -3.53 -38.20 19.79
C PHE A 674 -4.47 -39.05 20.68
N VAL A 675 -4.93 -40.21 20.18
CA VAL A 675 -5.80 -41.13 20.95
C VAL A 675 -4.98 -42.02 21.90
N SER A 676 -3.64 -42.05 21.76
CA SER A 676 -2.76 -42.88 22.62
C SER A 676 -2.39 -42.24 23.96
N LEU A 677 -2.95 -41.09 24.33
CA LEU A 677 -2.79 -40.49 25.66
C LEU A 677 -3.96 -40.80 26.62
N GLY A 678 -4.95 -41.62 26.19
CA GLY A 678 -6.22 -41.78 26.91
C GLY A 678 -6.63 -43.17 27.39
N ASN A 679 -6.14 -44.28 26.81
CA ASN A 679 -6.35 -45.65 27.37
C ASN A 679 -5.63 -46.74 26.55
N PRO A 680 -5.09 -47.80 27.19
CA PRO A 680 -4.52 -48.95 26.50
C PRO A 680 -5.56 -50.07 26.37
N HIS A 681 -6.08 -50.31 25.18
CA HIS A 681 -6.74 -51.59 24.87
C HIS A 681 -6.14 -52.19 23.59
N PRO A 682 -5.82 -53.50 23.60
CA PRO A 682 -5.27 -54.19 22.44
C PRO A 682 -6.43 -54.73 21.59
N PHE A 683 -6.61 -54.20 20.38
CA PHE A 683 -7.40 -54.87 19.36
C PHE A 683 -6.82 -54.60 17.97
N ASN A 684 -6.78 -55.68 17.19
CA ASN A 684 -5.85 -56.00 16.10
C ASN A 684 -5.84 -55.05 14.89
N ASP A 685 -4.67 -55.04 14.25
CA ASP A 685 -4.33 -54.83 12.82
C ASP A 685 -5.09 -53.75 12.02
N HIS A 686 -4.32 -52.72 11.60
CA HIS A 686 -4.55 -51.63 10.61
C HIS A 686 -4.34 -50.20 11.17
N PRO A 687 -3.82 -49.24 10.38
CA PRO A 687 -2.43 -48.84 10.58
C PRO A 687 -2.18 -47.35 10.82
N VAL A 688 -1.06 -47.05 11.49
CA VAL A 688 -0.62 -45.70 11.88
C VAL A 688 0.80 -45.52 11.40
N PHE A 689 0.97 -45.16 10.13
CA PHE A 689 1.99 -45.87 9.36
C PHE A 689 3.37 -45.20 9.21
N LYS A 690 3.57 -43.92 9.57
CA LYS A 690 4.87 -43.25 9.29
C LYS A 690 5.61 -42.74 10.51
N LEU A 691 5.04 -41.84 11.32
CA LEU A 691 5.79 -41.27 12.47
C LEU A 691 6.14 -42.32 13.54
N VAL A 692 5.18 -43.18 13.89
CA VAL A 692 5.40 -44.26 14.88
C VAL A 692 6.38 -45.30 14.35
N ARG A 693 6.33 -45.59 13.04
CA ARG A 693 7.22 -46.52 12.36
C ARG A 693 8.69 -46.07 12.38
N ILE A 694 8.96 -44.76 12.35
CA ILE A 694 10.32 -44.23 12.48
C ILE A 694 11.00 -44.66 13.80
N TYR A 695 10.22 -44.83 14.86
CA TYR A 695 10.70 -45.18 16.20
C TYR A 695 10.38 -46.63 16.60
N GLU A 696 9.70 -47.39 15.76
CA GLU A 696 9.32 -48.78 16.05
C GLU A 696 10.56 -49.69 16.03
N PRO A 697 10.79 -50.55 17.04
CA PRO A 697 12.00 -51.38 17.13
C PRO A 697 12.26 -52.25 15.90
N SER A 698 11.20 -52.70 15.21
CA SER A 698 11.25 -53.56 14.03
C SER A 698 11.82 -52.86 12.78
N THR A 699 11.67 -51.53 12.69
CA THR A 699 12.07 -50.73 11.51
C THR A 699 13.01 -49.57 11.84
N ALA A 700 13.28 -49.29 13.12
CA ALA A 700 14.11 -48.19 13.60
C ALA A 700 15.53 -48.14 13.02
N SER A 701 16.09 -49.30 12.63
CA SER A 701 17.41 -49.39 11.99
C SER A 701 17.40 -48.83 10.57
N GLN A 702 16.29 -48.94 9.83
CA GLN A 702 16.14 -48.41 8.47
C GLN A 702 16.11 -46.88 8.44
N TYR A 703 15.70 -46.25 9.55
CA TYR A 703 15.59 -44.80 9.69
C TYR A 703 16.75 -44.17 10.46
N ALA A 704 17.72 -44.97 10.94
CA ALA A 704 18.73 -44.51 11.90
C ALA A 704 19.53 -43.29 11.42
N THR A 705 19.85 -43.23 10.13
CA THR A 705 20.68 -42.16 9.55
C THR A 705 19.91 -40.87 9.21
N THR A 706 18.58 -40.91 9.13
CA THR A 706 17.74 -39.74 8.73
C THR A 706 16.59 -39.52 9.72
N ARG A 707 16.73 -40.02 10.95
CA ARG A 707 15.63 -40.09 11.91
C ARG A 707 15.13 -38.70 12.30
N ALA A 708 16.06 -37.77 12.54
CA ALA A 708 15.71 -36.44 13.03
C ALA A 708 15.09 -35.62 11.91
N SER A 709 15.69 -35.62 10.71
CA SER A 709 15.16 -34.90 9.55
C SER A 709 13.78 -35.40 9.14
N LEU A 710 13.59 -36.72 9.00
CA LEU A 710 12.33 -37.29 8.54
C LEU A 710 11.20 -37.06 9.55
N THR A 711 11.51 -37.12 10.86
CA THR A 711 10.54 -36.81 11.92
C THR A 711 10.09 -35.36 11.85
N ILE A 712 11.02 -34.40 11.72
CA ILE A 712 10.69 -32.98 11.63
C ILE A 712 9.85 -32.69 10.39
N PHE A 713 10.27 -33.17 9.22
CA PHE A 713 9.53 -32.96 7.96
C PHE A 713 8.11 -33.56 8.04
N THR A 714 7.96 -34.74 8.65
CA THR A 714 6.66 -35.39 8.81
C THR A 714 5.74 -34.62 9.77
N ILE A 715 6.27 -34.10 10.89
CA ILE A 715 5.49 -33.28 11.83
C ILE A 715 5.07 -31.96 11.19
N VAL A 716 5.99 -31.28 10.51
CA VAL A 716 5.70 -30.00 9.85
C VAL A 716 4.70 -30.19 8.71
N ALA A 717 4.84 -31.23 7.89
CA ALA A 717 3.87 -31.57 6.85
C ALA A 717 2.46 -31.80 7.42
N PHE A 718 2.36 -32.47 8.57
CA PHE A 718 1.08 -32.70 9.24
C PHE A 718 0.45 -31.39 9.75
N LEU A 719 1.24 -30.52 10.40
CA LEU A 719 0.77 -29.23 10.91
C LEU A 719 0.33 -28.29 9.79
N LEU A 720 1.06 -28.28 8.67
CA LEU A 720 0.69 -27.53 7.48
C LEU A 720 -0.62 -28.04 6.89
N LEU A 721 -0.76 -29.35 6.66
CA LEU A 721 -1.98 -29.94 6.15
C LEU A 721 -3.20 -29.65 7.05
N PHE A 722 -3.02 -29.70 8.38
CA PHE A 722 -4.07 -29.36 9.33
C PHE A 722 -4.47 -27.88 9.23
N SER A 723 -3.48 -27.00 9.12
CA SER A 723 -3.69 -25.57 8.93
C SER A 723 -4.40 -25.28 7.60
N THR A 724 -4.00 -25.95 6.51
CA THR A 724 -4.64 -25.87 5.19
C THR A 724 -6.11 -26.29 5.26
N PHE A 725 -6.41 -27.37 5.97
CA PHE A 725 -7.79 -27.82 6.18
C PHE A 725 -8.63 -26.79 6.95
N ALA A 726 -8.13 -26.28 8.08
CA ALA A 726 -8.84 -25.30 8.90
C ALA A 726 -9.09 -23.98 8.15
N VAL A 727 -8.06 -23.46 7.47
CA VAL A 727 -8.18 -22.25 6.65
C VAL A 727 -9.07 -22.50 5.42
N GLY A 728 -9.02 -23.71 4.87
CA GLY A 728 -9.89 -24.16 3.79
C GLY A 728 -11.36 -24.11 4.16
N LEU A 729 -11.74 -24.58 5.35
CA LEU A 729 -13.10 -24.45 5.89
C LEU A 729 -13.54 -22.99 6.02
N ARG A 730 -12.64 -22.13 6.52
CA ARG A 730 -12.92 -20.69 6.64
C ARG A 730 -13.15 -20.05 5.27
N CYS A 731 -12.30 -20.34 4.29
CA CYS A 731 -12.45 -19.84 2.92
C CYS A 731 -13.73 -20.36 2.27
N PHE A 732 -14.09 -21.63 2.49
CA PHE A 732 -15.31 -22.23 1.98
C PHE A 732 -16.57 -21.53 2.53
N ALA A 733 -16.56 -21.14 3.79
CA ALA A 733 -17.64 -20.36 4.40
C ALA A 733 -17.76 -18.92 3.85
N ASP A 734 -16.70 -18.41 3.21
CA ASP A 734 -16.65 -17.08 2.62
C ASP A 734 -16.93 -17.07 1.09
N PHE A 735 -17.24 -18.22 0.48
CA PHE A 735 -17.61 -18.29 -0.95
C PHE A 735 -18.89 -17.50 -1.26
N ASP A 736 -18.97 -16.95 -2.48
CA ASP A 736 -20.08 -16.13 -3.00
C ASP A 736 -20.34 -14.80 -2.27
N ARG A 737 -19.41 -14.36 -1.40
CA ARG A 737 -19.52 -13.08 -0.66
C ARG A 737 -18.84 -11.89 -1.36
N GLY A 738 -18.70 -11.94 -2.68
CA GLY A 738 -18.17 -10.84 -3.51
C GLY A 738 -16.65 -10.83 -3.75
N LEU A 739 -15.90 -11.82 -3.26
CA LEU A 739 -14.43 -11.87 -3.38
C LEU A 739 -13.93 -12.27 -4.80
N ARG A 740 -14.80 -12.89 -5.61
CA ARG A 740 -14.44 -13.46 -6.93
C ARG A 740 -13.87 -12.44 -7.91
N GLU A 741 -14.42 -11.23 -7.99
CA GLU A 741 -13.93 -10.19 -8.91
C GLU A 741 -12.52 -9.71 -8.51
N ALA A 742 -12.25 -9.55 -7.22
CA ALA A 742 -10.92 -9.20 -6.70
C ALA A 742 -9.88 -10.32 -6.90
N LYS A 743 -10.30 -11.60 -6.88
CA LYS A 743 -9.43 -12.77 -7.15
C LYS A 743 -9.02 -12.88 -8.63
N VAL A 744 -9.96 -12.63 -9.54
CA VAL A 744 -9.78 -12.85 -10.99
C VAL A 744 -9.12 -11.65 -11.67
N ASN A 745 -9.46 -10.42 -11.27
CA ASN A 745 -8.89 -9.20 -11.86
C ASN A 745 -7.52 -8.84 -11.29
N GLY A 746 -7.14 -9.35 -10.11
CA GLY A 746 -5.82 -9.14 -9.52
C GLY A 746 -4.66 -9.87 -10.22
N GLY A 747 -4.94 -10.66 -11.28
CA GLY A 747 -3.94 -11.46 -12.00
C GLY A 747 -3.51 -10.92 -13.38
N SER A 748 -4.16 -9.88 -13.91
CA SER A 748 -3.85 -9.34 -15.25
C SER A 748 -3.39 -7.88 -15.15
N TYR A 749 -2.15 -7.68 -14.72
CA TYR A 749 -1.45 -6.41 -14.92
C TYR A 749 -0.75 -6.45 -16.28
N THR A 750 -1.13 -5.57 -17.20
CA THR A 750 -0.31 -5.25 -18.38
C THR A 750 0.91 -4.47 -17.88
N PRO A 751 2.13 -5.02 -17.91
CA PRO A 751 3.32 -4.27 -17.53
C PRO A 751 3.50 -3.09 -18.48
N VAL A 752 3.81 -1.91 -17.95
CA VAL A 752 4.35 -0.82 -18.77
C VAL A 752 5.71 -1.31 -19.29
N PRO A 753 5.93 -1.37 -20.61
CA PRO A 753 7.20 -1.85 -21.16
C PRO A 753 8.31 -0.92 -20.69
N THR A 754 9.15 -1.42 -19.80
CA THR A 754 10.39 -0.76 -19.40
C THR A 754 11.51 -1.52 -20.08
N LYS A 755 12.31 -0.86 -20.92
CA LYS A 755 13.56 -1.45 -21.44
C LYS A 755 14.42 -1.85 -20.24
N LEU A 756 14.57 -3.15 -20.05
CA LEU A 756 15.40 -3.74 -19.02
C LEU A 756 16.85 -3.68 -19.52
N GLU A 757 17.51 -2.53 -19.37
CA GLU A 757 18.96 -2.43 -19.60
C GLU A 757 19.68 -3.08 -18.41
N LEU A 758 19.85 -4.40 -18.50
CA LEU A 758 20.47 -5.24 -17.47
C LEU A 758 22.00 -5.30 -17.58
N PHE A 759 22.59 -4.74 -18.64
CA PHE A 759 24.03 -4.62 -18.80
C PHE A 759 24.33 -3.30 -19.50
N GLY A 760 25.20 -2.49 -18.90
CA GLY A 760 25.76 -1.33 -19.58
C GLY A 760 26.47 -1.79 -20.84
N GLY A 761 25.90 -1.45 -22.00
CA GLY A 761 26.58 -1.50 -23.27
C GLY A 761 27.22 -0.13 -23.51
N ASN A 762 28.54 -0.14 -23.70
CA ASN A 762 29.36 1.02 -24.09
C ASN A 762 28.80 1.80 -25.28
#